data_AF-A0A1E7LQB3-F1
#
_entry.id   AF-A0A1E7LQB3-F1
#
_cell.length_a   1.000
_cell.length_b   1.000
_cell.length_c   1.000
_cell.angle_alpha   90.00
_cell.angle_beta   90.00
_cell.angle_gamma   90.00
#
_symmetry.space_group_name_H-M   'P 1'
#
loop_
_entity.id
_entity.type
_entity.pdbx_description
1 polymer ?
#
loop_
_entity_poly.entity_id
_entity_poly.type
_entity_poly.pdbx_seq_one_letter_code
_entity_poly.pdbx_strand_id
1 'polypeptide(L)'
;MGPPARPASGAAPSTAPGTPRPGRRSATPSPDRGAPVPAWVRARIRYAEEAAAFEQRLAEHLAEHEAVTEEFRRMARAAWERARLQYPRALATFGSDNPSLPGSVGTTRPALQQVLRTGNLRELVTFLFQGISSDLVPELLGGREDPDPQIEAERPSRRQAEGRTELERLAERLRLDDTLTTAEKQAALARATAEHTLSTDPDDVRPPLSRAERALAVNEFGLTWMPASSVYDLAMDSAFQGTSEDTGGLVLTGTAGSTYRFLVHAARMRDQWGIDLDLGLIRAGMIAMSLSAGHHSFHEVMRGAQLALDTLPGHDPALDYQDNWGRYWNVYPLTEQELRRHVARDGRFPDEHAQEVRDEHAQGVREGTALPAPPAPGSAPSAPRTEQLSTLPGSRTEQPSAPQAPRTEQPPALNSAPPGLRTDPPATLTELADRLPDLPAAERTAHLALLTPAEREQLAGLPGLAAALRSKLGDREFADTVAQLVVQVAPGVDRPVSAGHEARTRIAAMLRDPAVATRLLEQGARVLVVPKDEALTTLGPFRDLAGRELPATGRTWDTVRGVGRLDTGVTEENLLGETPGVPGASSYADGYSTTTHEFAHAIHRYGLSDADRRTITDAYRAKLHPSDGRDPADVEWPDGPRRSARDGRPADNYSSTDEFEYFAQAVNAYLGTNSGTDPLTGHPRNNGPAWVRDNEPDLLPLLERLFGTTPEQDGPGPANPVEATRAENEMYEGFRAMWDRAEGVHRAQPHPPVPAPPQGRTPAAPATHPVTDAGAETPLPPPPTDPRGGWAEFPEGLTDELDR
;
A
#
# COMPACT_ATOMS: atom_id res chain seq x y z
N MET A 1 22.20 -49.63 -25.47
CA MET A 1 22.88 -48.36 -25.17
C MET A 1 22.11 -47.70 -24.04
N GLY A 2 22.63 -47.79 -22.82
CA GLY A 2 21.96 -47.31 -21.61
C GLY A 2 22.31 -45.85 -21.29
N PRO A 3 21.53 -45.18 -20.43
CA PRO A 3 21.74 -43.79 -20.04
C PRO A 3 22.95 -43.64 -19.10
N PRO A 4 23.60 -42.47 -19.05
CA PRO A 4 24.81 -42.28 -18.25
C PRO A 4 24.49 -42.17 -16.75
N ALA A 5 25.40 -42.73 -15.95
CA ALA A 5 25.34 -42.83 -14.50
C ALA A 5 25.50 -41.47 -13.79
N ARG A 6 24.73 -41.26 -12.72
CA ARG A 6 24.93 -40.20 -11.72
C ARG A 6 26.17 -40.52 -10.86
N PRO A 7 26.98 -39.51 -10.45
CA PRO A 7 27.99 -39.73 -9.42
C PRO A 7 27.34 -39.78 -8.03
N ALA A 8 27.88 -40.67 -7.19
CA ALA A 8 27.44 -40.96 -5.83
C ALA A 8 27.93 -39.93 -4.80
N SER A 9 27.00 -39.56 -3.90
CA SER A 9 27.13 -39.12 -2.51
C SER A 9 28.52 -38.75 -1.97
N GLY A 10 28.75 -37.45 -1.77
CA GLY A 10 29.65 -36.92 -0.75
C GLY A 10 28.85 -36.54 0.50
N ALA A 11 29.42 -36.83 1.67
CA ALA A 11 28.79 -36.81 2.99
C ALA A 11 28.04 -35.52 3.36
N ALA A 12 26.90 -35.71 4.04
CA ALA A 12 26.09 -34.67 4.67
C ALA A 12 26.92 -33.86 5.71
N PRO A 13 26.82 -32.52 5.73
CA PRO A 13 27.13 -31.77 6.93
C PRO A 13 25.94 -31.88 7.89
N SER A 14 26.21 -32.39 9.08
CA SER A 14 25.33 -32.33 10.24
C SER A 14 24.84 -30.88 10.43
N THR A 15 23.54 -30.67 10.33
CA THR A 15 22.85 -29.43 10.66
C THR A 15 22.90 -29.23 12.18
N ALA A 16 23.89 -28.46 12.64
CA ALA A 16 23.85 -27.86 13.95
C ALA A 16 22.75 -26.78 13.98
N PRO A 17 21.99 -26.62 15.08
CA PRO A 17 21.01 -25.55 15.21
C PRO A 17 21.70 -24.18 15.09
N GLY A 18 21.14 -23.32 14.24
CA GLY A 18 21.66 -21.98 14.01
C GLY A 18 21.83 -21.19 15.31
N THR A 19 23.03 -20.66 15.50
CA THR A 19 23.34 -19.66 16.53
C THR A 19 22.42 -18.44 16.39
N PRO A 20 21.72 -18.00 17.45
CA PRO A 20 20.95 -16.76 17.39
C PRO A 20 21.90 -15.56 17.25
N ARG A 21 21.61 -14.65 16.32
CA ARG A 21 22.27 -13.33 16.23
C ARG A 21 22.03 -12.55 17.53
N PRO A 22 23.01 -11.75 18.00
CA PRO A 22 22.93 -11.09 19.29
C PRO A 22 21.99 -9.89 19.21
N GLY A 23 20.73 -10.09 19.61
CA GLY A 23 19.81 -9.01 19.93
C GLY A 23 20.38 -8.12 21.04
N ARG A 24 20.13 -6.81 20.91
CA ARG A 24 20.50 -5.74 21.83
C ARG A 24 20.13 -6.15 23.27
N ARG A 25 21.12 -6.52 24.07
CA ARG A 25 20.92 -6.96 25.46
C ARG A 25 20.36 -5.81 26.28
N SER A 26 19.13 -5.93 26.77
CA SER A 26 18.67 -5.20 27.95
C SER A 26 19.66 -5.49 29.08
N ALA A 27 20.33 -4.46 29.57
CA ALA A 27 21.46 -4.56 30.52
C ALA A 27 21.02 -4.81 31.98
N THR A 28 19.82 -5.32 32.20
CA THR A 28 19.29 -5.71 33.51
C THR A 28 18.89 -7.19 33.44
N PRO A 29 19.62 -8.10 34.10
CA PRO A 29 19.18 -9.49 34.21
C PRO A 29 17.87 -9.54 34.99
N SER A 30 16.84 -10.15 34.40
CA SER A 30 15.59 -10.44 35.09
C SER A 30 15.87 -11.23 36.38
N PRO A 31 15.20 -10.94 37.51
CA PRO A 31 15.46 -11.58 38.81
C PRO A 31 15.34 -13.12 38.80
N ASP A 32 14.69 -13.70 37.78
CA ASP A 32 14.45 -15.13 37.65
C ASP A 32 15.50 -15.91 36.84
N ARG A 33 16.61 -15.28 36.45
CA ARG A 33 17.65 -15.91 35.63
C ARG A 33 18.37 -17.03 36.42
N GLY A 34 17.91 -18.27 36.26
CA GLY A 34 18.45 -19.47 36.93
C GLY A 34 17.44 -20.22 37.80
N ALA A 35 16.21 -19.72 37.97
CA ALA A 35 15.14 -20.47 38.62
C ALA A 35 14.60 -21.60 37.71
N PRO A 36 14.31 -22.80 38.25
CA PRO A 36 13.69 -23.86 37.45
C PRO A 36 12.30 -23.42 36.98
N VAL A 37 12.06 -23.49 35.67
CA VAL A 37 10.77 -23.13 35.04
C VAL A 37 9.65 -23.93 35.70
N PRO A 38 8.58 -23.30 36.24
CA PRO A 38 7.49 -24.03 36.91
C PRO A 38 6.85 -25.10 36.01
N ALA A 39 6.39 -26.20 36.60
CA ALA A 39 5.82 -27.32 35.84
C ALA A 39 4.59 -26.93 35.00
N TRP A 40 3.77 -26.00 35.48
CA TRP A 40 2.63 -25.48 34.72
C TRP A 40 3.06 -24.67 33.49
N VAL A 41 4.20 -23.96 33.56
CA VAL A 41 4.79 -23.24 32.41
C VAL A 41 5.35 -24.25 31.41
N ARG A 42 6.07 -25.27 31.88
CA ARG A 42 6.57 -26.35 30.99
C ARG A 42 5.43 -27.10 30.29
N ALA A 43 4.32 -27.36 30.99
CA ALA A 43 3.14 -27.97 30.39
C ALA A 43 2.48 -27.07 29.34
N ARG A 44 2.42 -25.75 29.57
CA ARG A 44 1.94 -24.77 28.57
C ARG A 44 2.83 -24.73 27.32
N ILE A 45 4.15 -24.70 27.52
CA ILE A 45 5.12 -24.75 26.40
C ILE A 45 4.92 -26.05 25.62
N ARG A 46 4.85 -27.19 26.32
CA ARG A 46 4.66 -28.49 25.66
C ARG A 46 3.34 -28.56 24.90
N TYR A 47 2.26 -28.02 25.47
CA TYR A 47 0.98 -27.92 24.79
C TYR A 47 1.11 -27.12 23.48
N ALA A 48 1.71 -25.93 23.54
CA ALA A 48 1.85 -25.06 22.38
C ALA A 48 2.69 -25.69 21.26
N GLU A 49 3.81 -26.36 21.63
CA GLU A 49 4.65 -27.09 20.68
C GLU A 49 3.90 -28.24 19.99
N GLU A 50 3.18 -29.06 20.77
CA GLU A 50 2.40 -30.18 20.23
C GLU A 50 1.17 -29.70 19.44
N ALA A 51 0.54 -28.60 19.86
CA ALA A 51 -0.57 -27.97 19.15
C ALA A 51 -0.13 -27.46 17.78
N ALA A 52 0.96 -26.70 17.70
CA ALA A 52 1.49 -26.21 16.42
C ALA A 52 1.81 -27.37 15.45
N ALA A 53 2.45 -28.43 15.97
CA ALA A 53 2.77 -29.61 15.17
C ALA A 53 1.51 -30.41 14.77
N PHE A 54 0.50 -30.48 15.66
CA PHE A 54 -0.79 -31.12 15.38
C PHE A 54 -1.55 -30.36 14.29
N GLU A 55 -1.61 -29.04 14.39
CA GLU A 55 -2.24 -28.17 13.39
C GLU A 55 -1.64 -28.34 12.00
N GLN A 56 -0.32 -28.41 11.88
CA GLN A 56 0.33 -28.67 10.59
C GLN A 56 -0.14 -30.00 9.96
N ARG A 57 -0.12 -31.09 10.73
CA ARG A 57 -0.57 -32.42 10.25
C ARG A 57 -2.07 -32.47 9.97
N LEU A 58 -2.85 -31.74 10.76
CA LEU A 58 -4.30 -31.62 10.56
C LEU A 58 -4.59 -30.93 9.23
N ALA A 59 -3.87 -29.85 8.93
CA ALA A 59 -4.01 -29.11 7.70
C ALA A 59 -3.72 -29.99 6.48
N GLU A 60 -2.58 -30.70 6.49
CA GLU A 60 -2.20 -31.64 5.42
C GLU A 60 -3.27 -32.72 5.22
N HIS A 61 -3.77 -33.32 6.31
CA HIS A 61 -4.77 -34.38 6.24
C HIS A 61 -6.11 -33.89 5.70
N LEU A 62 -6.59 -32.73 6.16
CA LEU A 62 -7.84 -32.14 5.67
C LEU A 62 -7.72 -31.62 4.23
N ALA A 63 -6.54 -31.15 3.81
CA ALA A 63 -6.34 -30.62 2.47
C ALA A 63 -6.44 -31.68 1.37
N GLU A 64 -6.23 -32.95 1.71
CA GLU A 64 -6.40 -34.12 0.84
C GLU A 64 -7.76 -34.82 1.03
N HIS A 65 -8.62 -34.33 1.93
CA HIS A 65 -9.90 -34.95 2.20
C HIS A 65 -10.89 -34.67 1.05
N GLU A 66 -11.28 -35.74 0.33
CA GLU A 66 -12.09 -35.64 -0.89
C GLU A 66 -13.42 -34.91 -0.65
N ALA A 67 -14.15 -35.25 0.42
CA ALA A 67 -15.42 -34.60 0.74
C ALA A 67 -15.29 -33.09 0.93
N VAL A 68 -14.21 -32.62 1.57
CA VAL A 68 -13.96 -31.19 1.78
C VAL A 68 -13.73 -30.51 0.43
N THR A 69 -12.90 -31.11 -0.43
CA THR A 69 -12.62 -30.58 -1.77
C THR A 69 -13.88 -30.53 -2.65
N GLU A 70 -14.70 -31.57 -2.63
CA GLU A 70 -15.96 -31.61 -3.39
C GLU A 70 -16.96 -30.55 -2.90
N GLU A 71 -17.00 -30.29 -1.59
CA GLU A 71 -17.89 -29.28 -1.02
C GLU A 71 -17.54 -27.87 -1.52
N PHE A 72 -16.24 -27.52 -1.48
CA PHE A 72 -15.75 -26.26 -2.06
C PHE A 72 -15.97 -26.20 -3.57
N ARG A 73 -15.84 -27.32 -4.29
CA ARG A 73 -16.12 -27.37 -5.73
C ARG A 73 -17.60 -27.13 -6.03
N ARG A 74 -18.52 -27.67 -5.21
CA ARG A 74 -19.95 -27.42 -5.33
C ARG A 74 -20.24 -25.93 -5.16
N MET A 75 -19.69 -25.32 -4.11
CA MET A 75 -19.82 -23.88 -3.84
C MET A 75 -19.25 -23.02 -4.99
N ALA A 76 -18.02 -23.33 -5.45
CA ALA A 76 -17.35 -22.59 -6.53
C ALA A 76 -18.09 -22.66 -7.87
N ARG A 77 -18.58 -23.85 -8.24
CA ARG A 77 -19.38 -24.02 -9.47
C ARG A 77 -20.67 -23.23 -9.43
N ALA A 78 -21.37 -23.25 -8.30
CA ALA A 78 -22.62 -22.51 -8.15
C ALA A 78 -22.42 -20.99 -8.25
N ALA A 79 -21.36 -20.47 -7.62
CA ALA A 79 -20.98 -19.07 -7.73
C ALA A 79 -20.63 -18.68 -9.18
N TRP A 80 -19.81 -19.50 -9.84
CA TRP A 80 -19.41 -19.28 -11.23
C TRP A 80 -20.59 -19.31 -12.20
N GLU A 81 -21.49 -20.27 -12.07
CA GLU A 81 -22.64 -20.41 -12.96
C GLU A 81 -23.56 -19.18 -12.90
N ARG A 82 -23.81 -18.66 -11.70
CA ARG A 82 -24.62 -17.46 -11.48
C ARG A 82 -23.90 -16.21 -11.95
N ALA A 83 -22.62 -16.05 -11.63
CA ALA A 83 -21.80 -14.94 -12.11
C ALA A 83 -21.72 -14.92 -13.64
N ARG A 84 -21.60 -16.08 -14.28
CA ARG A 84 -21.59 -16.18 -15.76
C ARG A 84 -22.90 -15.71 -16.38
N LEU A 85 -24.02 -15.92 -15.70
CA LEU A 85 -25.34 -15.50 -16.18
C LEU A 85 -25.58 -14.01 -15.93
N GLN A 86 -25.23 -13.49 -14.75
CA GLN A 86 -25.56 -12.12 -14.34
C GLN A 86 -24.45 -11.11 -14.62
N TYR A 87 -23.19 -11.52 -14.48
CA TYR A 87 -21.99 -10.67 -14.61
C TYR A 87 -20.91 -11.33 -15.50
N PRO A 88 -21.20 -11.67 -16.77
CA PRO A 88 -20.27 -12.40 -17.64
C PRO A 88 -18.93 -11.69 -17.89
N ARG A 89 -18.88 -10.36 -17.72
CA ARG A 89 -17.65 -9.56 -17.84
C ARG A 89 -16.79 -9.54 -16.57
N ALA A 90 -17.34 -9.95 -15.43
CA ALA A 90 -16.66 -9.96 -14.12
C ALA A 90 -16.07 -11.34 -13.77
N LEU A 91 -16.05 -12.31 -14.71
CA LEU A 91 -15.57 -13.67 -14.40
C LEU A 91 -14.10 -13.73 -14.01
N ALA A 92 -13.28 -12.78 -14.47
CA ALA A 92 -11.87 -12.68 -14.09
C ALA A 92 -11.67 -12.40 -12.58
N THR A 93 -12.69 -11.86 -11.91
CA THR A 93 -12.68 -11.55 -10.47
C THR A 93 -12.57 -12.79 -9.58
N PHE A 94 -12.82 -13.99 -10.09
CA PHE A 94 -12.54 -15.24 -9.34
C PHE A 94 -11.07 -15.67 -9.39
N GLY A 95 -10.23 -15.00 -10.18
CA GLY A 95 -8.82 -15.33 -10.35
C GLY A 95 -7.89 -14.33 -9.69
N SER A 96 -6.62 -14.72 -9.56
CA SER A 96 -5.54 -13.83 -9.14
C SER A 96 -4.24 -14.22 -9.83
N ASP A 97 -3.51 -13.22 -10.30
CA ASP A 97 -2.14 -13.34 -10.80
C ASP A 97 -1.09 -13.09 -9.68
N ASN A 98 -1.53 -12.86 -8.44
CA ASN A 98 -0.63 -12.58 -7.32
C ASN A 98 0.13 -13.86 -6.88
N PRO A 99 1.47 -13.90 -7.00
CA PRO A 99 2.27 -15.06 -6.63
C PRO A 99 2.37 -15.27 -5.11
N SER A 100 2.14 -14.22 -4.30
CA SER A 100 2.18 -14.28 -2.84
C SER A 100 0.95 -14.97 -2.23
N LEU A 101 -0.08 -15.23 -3.05
CA LEU A 101 -1.32 -15.89 -2.65
C LEU A 101 -1.28 -17.39 -3.00
N PRO A 102 -1.35 -18.28 -1.98
CA PRO A 102 -1.51 -19.71 -2.21
C PRO A 102 -2.79 -20.03 -3.00
N GLY A 103 -2.72 -20.85 -4.06
CA GLY A 103 -3.87 -21.20 -4.91
C GLY A 103 -4.12 -20.27 -6.10
N SER A 104 -3.31 -19.23 -6.29
CA SER A 104 -3.37 -18.39 -7.49
C SER A 104 -3.02 -19.18 -8.76
N VAL A 105 -3.90 -19.10 -9.77
CA VAL A 105 -3.72 -19.77 -11.08
C VAL A 105 -3.85 -18.80 -12.26
N GLY A 106 -3.94 -17.50 -11.96
CA GLY A 106 -4.20 -16.42 -12.90
C GLY A 106 -5.68 -16.10 -13.12
N THR A 107 -5.92 -15.09 -13.95
CA THR A 107 -7.27 -14.49 -14.18
C THR A 107 -7.97 -14.98 -15.44
N THR A 108 -7.31 -15.82 -16.24
CA THR A 108 -7.85 -16.25 -17.54
C THR A 108 -9.02 -17.22 -17.40
N ARG A 109 -10.05 -17.06 -18.24
CA ARG A 109 -11.22 -17.96 -18.24
C ARG A 109 -10.87 -19.45 -18.36
N PRO A 110 -9.93 -19.89 -19.23
CA PRO A 110 -9.53 -21.30 -19.27
C PRO A 110 -8.91 -21.81 -17.97
N ALA A 111 -8.08 -21.00 -17.29
CA ALA A 111 -7.49 -21.37 -16.00
C ALA A 111 -8.58 -21.52 -14.92
N LEU A 112 -9.49 -20.54 -14.83
CA LEU A 112 -10.60 -20.56 -13.89
C LEU A 112 -11.56 -21.74 -14.12
N GLN A 113 -11.84 -22.06 -15.39
CA GLN A 113 -12.62 -23.26 -15.73
C GLN A 113 -11.88 -24.56 -15.42
N GLN A 114 -10.55 -24.57 -15.41
CA GLN A 114 -9.77 -25.73 -14.98
C GLN A 114 -9.89 -25.94 -13.47
N VAL A 115 -9.81 -24.87 -12.67
CA VAL A 115 -10.02 -24.93 -11.21
C VAL A 115 -11.37 -25.56 -10.87
N LEU A 116 -12.45 -25.13 -11.53
CA LEU A 116 -13.79 -25.69 -11.31
C LEU A 116 -13.93 -27.18 -11.72
N ARG A 117 -13.06 -27.67 -12.61
CA ARG A 117 -13.11 -29.05 -13.12
C ARG A 117 -12.25 -29.98 -12.28
N THR A 118 -11.00 -29.60 -12.02
CA THR A 118 -9.99 -30.47 -11.41
C THR A 118 -9.12 -29.75 -10.38
N GLY A 119 -9.48 -28.53 -9.98
CA GLY A 119 -8.70 -27.77 -9.02
C GLY A 119 -8.63 -28.48 -7.67
N ASN A 120 -7.49 -28.29 -7.01
CA ASN A 120 -7.29 -28.77 -5.64
C ASN A 120 -8.03 -27.86 -4.63
N LEU A 121 -8.09 -28.26 -3.36
CA LEU A 121 -8.80 -27.50 -2.33
C LEU A 121 -8.30 -26.04 -2.24
N ARG A 122 -6.99 -25.82 -2.23
CA ARG A 122 -6.37 -24.49 -2.09
C ARG A 122 -6.73 -23.56 -3.25
N GLU A 123 -6.74 -24.07 -4.48
CA GLU A 123 -7.19 -23.31 -5.67
C GLU A 123 -8.68 -22.98 -5.60
N LEU A 124 -9.53 -23.92 -5.14
CA LEU A 124 -10.97 -23.71 -5.00
C LEU A 124 -11.31 -22.70 -3.89
N VAL A 125 -10.62 -22.79 -2.75
CA VAL A 125 -10.74 -21.81 -1.66
C VAL A 125 -10.34 -20.44 -2.18
N THR A 126 -9.21 -20.33 -2.86
CA THR A 126 -8.72 -19.06 -3.42
C THR A 126 -9.66 -18.47 -4.46
N PHE A 127 -10.20 -19.32 -5.34
CA PHE A 127 -11.20 -18.92 -6.31
C PHE A 127 -12.42 -18.28 -5.62
N LEU A 128 -12.99 -18.97 -4.62
CA LEU A 128 -14.14 -18.47 -3.87
C LEU A 128 -13.79 -17.23 -3.05
N PHE A 129 -12.60 -17.20 -2.48
CA PHE A 129 -12.08 -16.07 -1.72
C PHE A 129 -12.08 -14.82 -2.59
N GLN A 130 -11.52 -14.90 -3.81
CA GLN A 130 -11.47 -13.76 -4.72
C GLN A 130 -12.87 -13.25 -5.06
N GLY A 131 -13.82 -14.16 -5.31
CA GLY A 131 -15.22 -13.82 -5.56
C GLY A 131 -15.94 -13.20 -4.35
N ILE A 132 -15.69 -13.71 -3.13
CA ILE A 132 -16.29 -13.21 -1.88
C ILE A 132 -15.69 -11.86 -1.50
N SER A 133 -14.38 -11.79 -1.44
CA SER A 133 -13.65 -10.61 -1.03
C SER A 133 -13.94 -9.46 -1.98
N SER A 134 -13.95 -9.68 -3.30
CA SER A 134 -14.26 -8.65 -4.31
C SER A 134 -15.74 -8.24 -4.39
N ASP A 135 -16.56 -8.70 -3.46
CA ASP A 135 -18.01 -8.46 -3.37
C ASP A 135 -18.85 -9.04 -4.53
N LEU A 136 -18.27 -9.75 -5.49
CA LEU A 136 -19.02 -10.37 -6.59
C LEU A 136 -20.01 -11.43 -6.10
N VAL A 137 -19.57 -12.32 -5.20
CA VAL A 137 -20.43 -13.34 -4.59
C VAL A 137 -21.46 -12.72 -3.64
N PRO A 138 -21.08 -11.79 -2.73
CA PRO A 138 -22.03 -11.02 -1.94
C PRO A 138 -23.13 -10.33 -2.77
N GLU A 139 -22.77 -9.64 -3.86
CA GLU A 139 -23.75 -8.97 -4.75
C GLU A 139 -24.76 -9.97 -5.34
N LEU A 140 -24.31 -11.16 -5.76
CA LEU A 140 -25.19 -12.24 -6.22
C LEU A 140 -26.12 -12.79 -5.11
N LEU A 141 -25.84 -12.52 -3.85
CA LEU A 141 -26.58 -12.94 -2.65
C LEU A 141 -27.35 -11.77 -1.98
N GLY A 142 -27.53 -10.66 -2.69
CA GLY A 142 -28.29 -9.51 -2.21
C GLY A 142 -27.47 -8.48 -1.41
N GLY A 143 -26.15 -8.51 -1.54
CA GLY A 143 -25.23 -7.53 -0.96
C GLY A 143 -24.30 -8.11 0.12
N ARG A 144 -23.49 -7.21 0.68
CA ARG A 144 -22.51 -7.54 1.72
C ARG A 144 -23.17 -8.06 2.99
N GLU A 145 -22.43 -8.89 3.69
CA GLU A 145 -22.70 -9.30 5.06
C GLU A 145 -22.33 -8.21 6.05
N ASP A 146 -23.06 -8.15 7.16
CA ASP A 146 -22.71 -7.26 8.26
C ASP A 146 -21.44 -7.79 8.94
N PRO A 147 -20.48 -6.92 9.28
CA PRO A 147 -19.30 -7.35 10.02
C PRO A 147 -19.67 -7.78 11.45
N ASP A 148 -18.98 -8.79 11.98
CA ASP A 148 -19.16 -9.21 13.36
C ASP A 148 -18.52 -8.20 14.35
N PRO A 149 -19.27 -7.68 15.34
CA PRO A 149 -18.75 -6.69 16.28
C PRO A 149 -17.54 -7.15 17.09
N GLN A 150 -17.39 -8.45 17.37
CA GLN A 150 -16.25 -8.98 18.12
C GLN A 150 -14.99 -8.99 17.27
N ILE A 151 -15.10 -9.38 15.99
CA ILE A 151 -13.98 -9.27 15.04
C ILE A 151 -13.57 -7.80 14.90
N GLU A 152 -14.52 -6.88 14.74
CA GLU A 152 -14.24 -5.43 14.66
C GLU A 152 -13.51 -4.89 15.90
N ALA A 153 -13.93 -5.32 17.09
CA ALA A 153 -13.33 -4.88 18.35
C ALA A 153 -11.88 -5.37 18.54
N GLU A 154 -11.51 -6.51 17.96
CA GLU A 154 -10.13 -7.04 18.02
C GLU A 154 -9.16 -6.29 17.10
N ARG A 155 -9.65 -5.77 15.96
CA ARG A 155 -8.82 -5.20 14.89
C ARG A 155 -7.82 -4.14 15.31
N PRO A 156 -8.14 -3.16 16.18
CA PRO A 156 -7.17 -2.15 16.61
C PRO A 156 -5.94 -2.74 17.33
N SER A 157 -6.02 -3.99 17.80
CA SER A 157 -4.91 -4.68 18.46
C SER A 157 -3.91 -5.33 17.49
N ARG A 158 -4.27 -5.42 16.21
CA ARG A 158 -3.36 -5.87 15.15
C ARG A 158 -2.37 -4.77 14.82
N ARG A 159 -1.11 -5.16 14.68
CA ARG A 159 -0.05 -4.28 14.25
C ARG A 159 0.71 -4.93 13.10
N GLN A 160 1.39 -4.10 12.33
CA GLN A 160 2.25 -4.59 11.26
C GLN A 160 3.44 -5.33 11.87
N ALA A 161 3.70 -6.53 11.35
CA ALA A 161 4.81 -7.36 11.79
C ALA A 161 6.16 -6.64 11.54
N GLU A 162 7.10 -6.80 12.47
CA GLU A 162 8.41 -6.14 12.41
C GLU A 162 9.16 -6.45 11.11
N GLY A 163 9.16 -7.72 10.68
CA GLY A 163 9.79 -8.15 9.42
C GLY A 163 9.25 -7.41 8.21
N ARG A 164 7.94 -7.12 8.16
CA ARG A 164 7.35 -6.32 7.08
C ARG A 164 7.83 -4.88 7.13
N THR A 165 7.88 -4.26 8.32
CA THR A 165 8.41 -2.91 8.47
C THR A 165 9.90 -2.83 8.08
N GLU A 166 10.68 -3.88 8.36
CA GLU A 166 12.07 -3.97 7.91
C GLU A 166 12.19 -4.07 6.39
N LEU A 167 11.31 -4.83 5.75
CA LEU A 167 11.27 -4.98 4.29
C LEU A 167 10.88 -3.67 3.60
N GLU A 168 9.93 -2.92 4.13
CA GLU A 168 9.57 -1.57 3.63
C GLU A 168 10.73 -0.59 3.77
N ARG A 169 11.42 -0.60 4.92
CA ARG A 169 12.63 0.21 5.11
C ARG A 169 13.75 -0.20 4.16
N LEU A 170 13.89 -1.49 3.87
CA LEU A 170 14.87 -1.97 2.90
C LEU A 170 14.52 -1.52 1.48
N ALA A 171 13.27 -1.67 1.07
CA ALA A 171 12.79 -1.21 -0.23
C ALA A 171 13.09 0.29 -0.42
N GLU A 172 12.78 1.11 0.59
CA GLU A 172 13.07 2.54 0.54
C GLU A 172 14.57 2.85 0.47
N ARG A 173 15.40 2.13 1.25
CA ARG A 173 16.86 2.27 1.17
C ARG A 173 17.39 1.90 -0.20
N LEU A 174 16.94 0.77 -0.77
CA LEU A 174 17.35 0.31 -2.09
C LEU A 174 16.91 1.30 -3.17
N ARG A 175 15.70 1.84 -3.07
CA ARG A 175 15.19 2.86 -4.00
C ARG A 175 16.11 4.07 -4.05
N LEU A 176 16.52 4.57 -2.88
CA LEU A 176 17.40 5.73 -2.70
C LEU A 176 18.90 5.45 -2.95
N ASP A 177 19.30 4.20 -3.21
CA ASP A 177 20.71 3.85 -3.43
C ASP A 177 21.09 4.00 -4.90
N ASP A 178 21.74 5.11 -5.25
CA ASP A 178 22.15 5.40 -6.63
C ASP A 178 23.36 4.57 -7.10
N THR A 179 23.96 3.76 -6.22
CA THR A 179 25.10 2.89 -6.58
C THR A 179 24.67 1.55 -7.16
N LEU A 180 23.39 1.19 -6.99
CA LEU A 180 22.83 -0.09 -7.43
C LEU A 180 22.02 0.08 -8.73
N THR A 181 22.16 -0.88 -9.63
CA THR A 181 21.27 -1.00 -10.78
C THR A 181 19.87 -1.45 -10.37
N THR A 182 18.85 -1.19 -11.19
CA THR A 182 17.48 -1.66 -10.95
C THR A 182 17.41 -3.17 -10.73
N ALA A 183 18.19 -3.95 -11.48
CA ALA A 183 18.23 -5.41 -11.33
C ALA A 183 18.83 -5.84 -9.98
N GLU A 184 19.86 -5.15 -9.51
CA GLU A 184 20.46 -5.42 -8.18
C GLU A 184 19.50 -5.03 -7.05
N LYS A 185 18.81 -3.90 -7.17
CA LYS A 185 17.75 -3.48 -6.23
C LYS A 185 16.64 -4.54 -6.15
N GLN A 186 16.16 -5.01 -7.29
CA GLN A 186 15.13 -6.06 -7.36
C GLN A 186 15.62 -7.39 -6.75
N ALA A 187 16.83 -7.83 -7.07
CA ALA A 187 17.38 -9.08 -6.53
C ALA A 187 17.64 -9.01 -5.02
N ALA A 188 18.09 -7.85 -4.52
CA ALA A 188 18.27 -7.62 -3.09
C ALA A 188 16.94 -7.64 -2.35
N LEU A 189 15.91 -6.99 -2.91
CA LEU A 189 14.57 -6.99 -2.33
C LEU A 189 13.95 -8.39 -2.36
N ALA A 190 14.01 -9.09 -3.49
CA ALA A 190 13.47 -10.46 -3.62
C ALA A 190 14.10 -11.43 -2.62
N ARG A 191 15.42 -11.35 -2.41
CA ARG A 191 16.14 -12.15 -1.42
C ARG A 191 15.66 -11.87 0.01
N ALA A 192 15.47 -10.59 0.35
CA ALA A 192 14.96 -10.21 1.67
C ALA A 192 13.50 -10.62 1.86
N THR A 193 12.66 -10.49 0.82
CA THR A 193 11.27 -10.95 0.86
C THR A 193 11.19 -12.45 1.11
N ALA A 194 12.09 -13.26 0.53
CA ALA A 194 12.12 -14.71 0.72
C ALA A 194 12.39 -15.13 2.18
N GLU A 195 12.96 -14.27 3.03
CA GLU A 195 13.10 -14.54 4.47
C GLU A 195 11.74 -14.47 5.21
N HIS A 196 10.71 -13.93 4.56
CA HIS A 196 9.36 -13.75 5.09
C HIS A 196 8.30 -14.57 4.33
N THR A 197 8.71 -15.46 3.42
CA THR A 197 7.79 -16.39 2.75
C THR A 197 7.76 -17.75 3.45
N LEU A 198 6.78 -18.57 3.10
CA LEU A 198 6.67 -19.93 3.62
C LEU A 198 7.89 -20.77 3.22
N SER A 199 8.55 -21.38 4.20
CA SER A 199 9.80 -22.13 3.99
C SER A 199 9.62 -23.57 3.50
N THR A 200 8.38 -24.04 3.34
CA THR A 200 8.06 -25.37 2.84
C THR A 200 8.61 -25.56 1.43
N ASP A 201 9.25 -26.71 1.16
CA ASP A 201 9.69 -27.05 -0.19
C ASP A 201 8.47 -27.12 -1.14
N PRO A 202 8.50 -26.46 -2.32
CA PRO A 202 7.42 -26.52 -3.29
C PRO A 202 6.94 -27.94 -3.66
N ASP A 203 7.82 -28.95 -3.60
CA ASP A 203 7.47 -30.36 -3.86
C ASP A 203 6.80 -31.07 -2.67
N ASP A 204 6.96 -30.52 -1.46
CA ASP A 204 6.39 -31.06 -0.22
C ASP A 204 5.02 -30.45 0.13
N VAL A 205 4.61 -29.38 -0.57
CA VAL A 205 3.29 -28.78 -0.41
C VAL A 205 2.17 -29.79 -0.64
N ARG A 206 1.15 -29.76 0.24
CA ARG A 206 -0.07 -30.57 0.15
C ARG A 206 -1.33 -29.70 0.15
N PRO A 207 -2.29 -29.92 -0.78
CA PRO A 207 -2.18 -30.75 -1.98
C PRO A 207 -1.07 -30.24 -2.93
N PRO A 208 -0.49 -31.10 -3.79
CA PRO A 208 0.57 -30.72 -4.72
C PRO A 208 0.19 -29.51 -5.60
N LEU A 209 1.19 -28.66 -5.89
CA LEU A 209 1.01 -27.50 -6.77
C LEU A 209 0.58 -27.94 -8.16
N SER A 210 -0.46 -27.32 -8.70
CA SER A 210 -0.79 -27.49 -10.12
C SER A 210 0.26 -26.83 -11.00
N ARG A 211 0.25 -27.13 -12.31
CA ARG A 211 1.14 -26.47 -13.27
C ARG A 211 0.92 -24.95 -13.32
N ALA A 212 -0.33 -24.51 -13.19
CA ALA A 212 -0.68 -23.09 -13.25
C ALA A 212 -0.23 -22.38 -11.97
N GLU A 213 -0.51 -22.97 -10.82
CA GLU A 213 -0.08 -22.43 -9.53
C GLU A 213 1.44 -22.37 -9.41
N ARG A 214 2.13 -23.47 -9.75
CA ARG A 214 3.61 -23.52 -9.71
C ARG A 214 4.27 -22.48 -10.61
N ALA A 215 3.65 -22.12 -11.73
CA ALA A 215 4.20 -21.11 -12.64
C ALA A 215 4.18 -19.69 -12.06
N LEU A 216 3.30 -19.43 -11.08
CA LEU A 216 3.21 -18.14 -10.39
C LEU A 216 3.93 -18.19 -9.04
N ALA A 217 3.70 -19.25 -8.26
CA ALA A 217 4.03 -19.34 -6.84
C ALA A 217 5.48 -19.77 -6.51
N VAL A 218 6.30 -20.07 -7.52
CA VAL A 218 7.66 -20.60 -7.31
C VAL A 218 8.68 -19.76 -8.06
N ASN A 219 9.70 -19.29 -7.35
CA ASN A 219 10.85 -18.59 -7.92
C ASN A 219 12.17 -19.27 -7.51
N GLU A 220 13.31 -18.62 -7.79
CA GLU A 220 14.64 -19.15 -7.45
C GLU A 220 14.90 -19.32 -5.94
N PHE A 221 14.09 -18.67 -5.09
CA PHE A 221 14.18 -18.74 -3.63
C PHE A 221 13.18 -19.70 -2.99
N GLY A 222 12.31 -20.34 -3.77
CA GLY A 222 11.30 -21.28 -3.29
C GLY A 222 9.88 -20.77 -3.46
N LEU A 223 9.00 -21.05 -2.48
CA LEU A 223 7.64 -20.54 -2.47
C LEU A 223 7.62 -19.03 -2.24
N THR A 224 6.78 -18.33 -3.01
CA THR A 224 6.55 -16.89 -2.87
C THR A 224 5.42 -16.56 -1.89
N TRP A 225 4.75 -17.58 -1.33
CA TRP A 225 3.61 -17.37 -0.44
C TRP A 225 4.02 -16.62 0.81
N MET A 226 3.30 -15.54 1.11
CA MET A 226 3.54 -14.74 2.29
C MET A 226 2.52 -15.14 3.36
N PRO A 227 2.93 -15.68 4.52
CA PRO A 227 1.99 -15.96 5.61
C PRO A 227 1.40 -14.65 6.17
N ALA A 228 0.19 -14.70 6.74
CA ALA A 228 -0.40 -13.48 7.31
C ALA A 228 0.39 -13.02 8.54
N SER A 229 0.97 -13.97 9.29
CA SER A 229 1.90 -13.73 10.40
C SER A 229 3.18 -13.00 10.00
N SER A 230 3.54 -12.98 8.71
CA SER A 230 4.67 -12.21 8.20
C SER A 230 4.31 -10.75 7.90
N VAL A 231 3.02 -10.43 7.88
CA VAL A 231 2.50 -9.09 7.59
C VAL A 231 1.90 -8.44 8.83
N TYR A 232 1.21 -9.22 9.65
CA TYR A 232 0.56 -8.78 10.87
C TYR A 232 0.94 -9.67 12.04
N ASP A 233 1.01 -9.08 13.22
CA ASP A 233 1.00 -9.80 14.48
C ASP A 233 0.01 -9.15 15.46
N LEU A 234 -0.36 -9.90 16.50
CA LEU A 234 -1.18 -9.38 17.58
C LEU A 234 -0.29 -9.03 18.77
N ALA A 235 -0.55 -7.88 19.39
CA ALA A 235 0.21 -7.49 20.58
C ALA A 235 -0.01 -8.51 21.72
N MET A 236 1.08 -8.90 22.40
CA MET A 236 1.04 -9.91 23.47
C MET A 236 0.18 -9.49 24.67
N ASP A 237 -0.02 -8.19 24.86
CA ASP A 237 -0.86 -7.59 25.90
C ASP A 237 -2.30 -7.33 25.45
N SER A 238 -2.66 -7.73 24.22
CA SER A 238 -4.03 -7.62 23.73
C SER A 238 -4.97 -8.54 24.52
N ALA A 239 -6.22 -8.09 24.69
CA ALA A 239 -7.22 -8.85 25.42
C ALA A 239 -7.46 -10.24 24.80
N PHE A 240 -7.51 -10.32 23.47
CA PHE A 240 -7.71 -11.59 22.76
C PHE A 240 -6.53 -12.56 22.99
N GLN A 241 -5.29 -12.07 22.94
CA GLN A 241 -4.12 -12.88 23.29
C GLN A 241 -4.25 -13.45 24.71
N GLY A 242 -4.49 -12.59 25.70
CA GLY A 242 -4.58 -13.00 27.11
C GLY A 242 -5.66 -14.06 27.35
N THR A 243 -6.86 -13.88 26.77
CA THR A 243 -7.94 -14.87 26.90
C THR A 243 -7.61 -16.20 26.22
N SER A 244 -6.88 -16.16 25.10
CA SER A 244 -6.48 -17.37 24.36
C SER A 244 -5.43 -18.17 25.13
N GLU A 245 -4.47 -17.51 25.79
CA GLU A 245 -3.44 -18.17 26.61
C GLU A 245 -4.01 -18.95 27.81
N ASP A 246 -5.15 -18.52 28.35
CA ASP A 246 -5.84 -19.21 29.44
C ASP A 246 -6.47 -20.53 28.97
N THR A 247 -7.02 -20.55 27.77
CA THR A 247 -7.66 -21.74 27.19
C THR A 247 -6.68 -22.62 26.41
N GLY A 248 -5.44 -22.15 26.17
CA GLY A 248 -4.41 -22.82 25.39
C GLY A 248 -4.44 -22.49 23.89
N GLY A 249 -5.25 -21.52 23.47
CA GLY A 249 -5.33 -21.10 22.06
C GLY A 249 -4.03 -20.47 21.57
N LEU A 250 -3.57 -20.94 20.42
CA LEU A 250 -2.53 -20.25 19.65
C LEU A 250 -3.16 -19.05 18.95
N VAL A 251 -2.39 -17.97 18.82
CA VAL A 251 -2.82 -16.74 18.15
C VAL A 251 -1.68 -16.29 17.26
N LEU A 252 -2.00 -15.96 16.01
CA LEU A 252 -1.07 -15.43 15.03
C LEU A 252 -1.44 -13.99 14.70
N THR A 253 -2.67 -13.77 14.25
CA THR A 253 -3.12 -12.53 13.63
C THR A 253 -4.46 -12.03 14.16
N GLY A 254 -5.15 -12.76 15.05
CA GLY A 254 -6.50 -12.47 15.52
C GLY A 254 -7.57 -13.36 14.88
N THR A 255 -8.83 -13.23 15.32
CA THR A 255 -9.95 -14.06 14.83
C THR A 255 -10.05 -14.05 13.30
N ALA A 256 -10.25 -15.23 12.69
CA ALA A 256 -10.24 -15.40 11.23
C ALA A 256 -11.54 -14.87 10.58
N GLY A 257 -11.57 -13.58 10.23
CA GLY A 257 -12.70 -12.97 9.53
C GLY A 257 -13.01 -13.62 8.17
N SER A 258 -11.97 -14.11 7.49
CA SER A 258 -12.13 -14.91 6.26
C SER A 258 -13.01 -16.15 6.48
N THR A 259 -12.81 -16.88 7.58
CA THR A 259 -13.61 -18.06 7.91
C THR A 259 -15.05 -17.68 8.23
N TYR A 260 -15.25 -16.60 8.98
CA TYR A 260 -16.58 -16.04 9.24
C TYR A 260 -17.34 -15.78 7.93
N ARG A 261 -16.72 -15.04 7.00
CA ARG A 261 -17.32 -14.70 5.70
C ARG A 261 -17.66 -15.94 4.88
N PHE A 262 -16.75 -16.92 4.80
CA PHE A 262 -17.00 -18.15 4.06
C PHE A 262 -18.22 -18.91 4.58
N LEU A 263 -18.39 -19.03 5.89
CA LEU A 263 -19.52 -19.73 6.50
C LEU A 263 -20.82 -18.96 6.33
N VAL A 264 -20.81 -17.63 6.52
CA VAL A 264 -21.98 -16.78 6.25
C VAL A 264 -22.42 -16.90 4.79
N HIS A 265 -21.49 -16.84 3.83
CA HIS A 265 -21.86 -16.97 2.42
C HIS A 265 -22.26 -18.38 2.02
N ALA A 266 -21.62 -19.42 2.58
CA ALA A 266 -22.08 -20.79 2.36
C ALA A 266 -23.51 -21.00 2.87
N ALA A 267 -23.85 -20.46 4.04
CA ALA A 267 -25.21 -20.49 4.56
C ALA A 267 -26.19 -19.69 3.69
N ARG A 268 -25.83 -18.49 3.26
CA ARG A 268 -26.66 -17.70 2.31
C ARG A 268 -26.86 -18.41 0.98
N MET A 269 -25.83 -19.08 0.45
CA MET A 269 -25.96 -19.92 -0.75
C MET A 269 -26.90 -21.10 -0.51
N ARG A 270 -26.81 -21.77 0.64
CA ARG A 270 -27.77 -22.84 0.98
C ARG A 270 -29.20 -22.32 0.99
N ASP A 271 -29.44 -21.20 1.67
CA ASP A 271 -30.78 -20.71 1.94
C ASP A 271 -31.41 -19.98 0.74
N GLN A 272 -30.63 -19.17 0.01
CA GLN A 272 -31.12 -18.38 -1.13
C GLN A 272 -31.01 -19.12 -2.47
N TRP A 273 -29.98 -19.95 -2.63
CA TRP A 273 -29.72 -20.65 -3.89
C TRP A 273 -30.15 -22.11 -3.89
N GLY A 274 -30.60 -22.63 -2.74
CA GLY A 274 -31.09 -24.01 -2.59
C GLY A 274 -30.00 -25.05 -2.80
N ILE A 275 -28.75 -24.72 -2.48
CA ILE A 275 -27.61 -25.62 -2.66
C ILE A 275 -27.40 -26.37 -1.35
N ASP A 276 -27.38 -27.70 -1.43
CA ASP A 276 -27.04 -28.53 -0.27
C ASP A 276 -25.56 -28.30 0.06
N LEU A 277 -25.28 -27.54 1.14
CA LEU A 277 -23.92 -27.22 1.59
C LEU A 277 -23.74 -27.61 3.07
N ASP A 278 -22.72 -28.41 3.33
CA ASP A 278 -22.26 -28.80 4.67
C ASP A 278 -21.29 -27.74 5.23
N LEU A 279 -21.76 -26.95 6.19
CA LEU A 279 -20.98 -25.88 6.80
C LEU A 279 -19.78 -26.42 7.62
N GLY A 280 -19.86 -27.65 8.12
CA GLY A 280 -18.76 -28.33 8.77
C GLY A 280 -17.62 -28.66 7.80
N LEU A 281 -17.94 -29.10 6.58
CA LEU A 281 -16.95 -29.30 5.52
C LEU A 281 -16.37 -27.99 5.01
N ILE A 282 -17.16 -26.91 4.92
CA ILE A 282 -16.63 -25.58 4.59
C ILE A 282 -15.63 -25.12 5.65
N ARG A 283 -15.96 -25.28 6.93
CA ARG A 283 -15.03 -24.99 8.04
C ARG A 283 -13.76 -25.82 7.96
N ALA A 284 -13.87 -27.13 7.68
CA ALA A 284 -12.72 -28.02 7.53
C ALA A 284 -11.77 -27.56 6.41
N GLY A 285 -12.30 -27.08 5.28
CA GLY A 285 -11.46 -26.53 4.22
C GLY A 285 -10.80 -25.20 4.58
N MET A 286 -11.48 -24.36 5.36
CA MET A 286 -10.87 -23.14 5.90
C MET A 286 -9.76 -23.43 6.91
N ILE A 287 -9.89 -24.49 7.72
CA ILE A 287 -8.80 -24.99 8.58
C ILE A 287 -7.61 -25.42 7.70
N ALA A 288 -7.85 -26.28 6.72
CA ALA A 288 -6.80 -26.79 5.84
C ALA A 288 -6.00 -25.67 5.14
N MET A 289 -6.70 -24.69 4.55
CA MET A 289 -6.07 -23.56 3.87
C MET A 289 -5.33 -22.63 4.84
N SER A 290 -5.98 -22.22 5.94
CA SER A 290 -5.41 -21.19 6.82
C SER A 290 -4.15 -21.65 7.53
N LEU A 291 -4.13 -22.92 7.98
CA LEU A 291 -3.00 -23.47 8.71
C LEU A 291 -1.83 -23.78 7.77
N SER A 292 -2.09 -24.39 6.60
CA SER A 292 -1.03 -24.74 5.64
C SER A 292 -0.31 -23.53 5.06
N ALA A 293 -1.00 -22.40 4.93
CA ALA A 293 -0.43 -21.14 4.46
C ALA A 293 0.05 -20.20 5.58
N GLY A 294 -0.11 -20.58 6.85
CA GLY A 294 0.29 -19.76 8.00
C GLY A 294 -0.49 -18.45 8.13
N HIS A 295 -1.76 -18.43 7.72
CA HIS A 295 -2.62 -17.25 7.86
C HIS A 295 -3.22 -17.13 9.27
N HIS A 296 -3.73 -18.24 9.79
CA HIS A 296 -4.36 -18.33 11.09
C HIS A 296 -4.06 -19.68 11.75
N SER A 297 -4.10 -19.70 13.07
CA SER A 297 -4.15 -20.92 13.88
C SER A 297 -5.52 -21.59 13.83
N PHE A 298 -5.60 -22.84 14.29
CA PHE A 298 -6.88 -23.54 14.45
C PHE A 298 -7.85 -22.76 15.35
N HIS A 299 -7.35 -22.18 16.44
CA HIS A 299 -8.17 -21.42 17.38
C HIS A 299 -8.87 -20.23 16.70
N GLU A 300 -8.13 -19.46 15.90
CA GLU A 300 -8.65 -18.27 15.21
C GLU A 300 -9.67 -18.64 14.13
N VAL A 301 -9.44 -19.73 13.41
CA VAL A 301 -10.38 -20.29 12.41
C VAL A 301 -11.67 -20.76 13.10
N MET A 302 -11.55 -21.53 14.18
CA MET A 302 -12.72 -22.06 14.88
C MET A 302 -13.53 -20.97 15.56
N ARG A 303 -12.89 -19.93 16.09
CA ARG A 303 -13.57 -18.76 16.65
C ARG A 303 -14.33 -17.99 15.57
N GLY A 304 -13.70 -17.72 14.41
CA GLY A 304 -14.39 -17.09 13.28
C GLY A 304 -15.57 -17.92 12.77
N ALA A 305 -15.44 -19.25 12.80
CA ALA A 305 -16.51 -20.17 12.47
C ALA A 305 -17.66 -20.13 13.49
N GLN A 306 -17.36 -20.12 14.78
CA GLN A 306 -18.39 -20.03 15.82
C GLN A 306 -19.21 -18.75 15.69
N LEU A 307 -18.56 -17.61 15.48
CA LEU A 307 -19.26 -16.33 15.27
C LEU A 307 -20.21 -16.39 14.07
N ALA A 308 -19.82 -17.06 12.98
CA ALA A 308 -20.73 -17.25 11.85
C ALA A 308 -21.90 -18.17 12.22
N LEU A 309 -21.65 -19.30 12.90
CA LEU A 309 -22.67 -20.26 13.31
C LEU A 309 -23.69 -19.63 14.27
N ASP A 310 -23.25 -18.78 15.20
CA ASP A 310 -24.12 -18.08 16.16
C ASP A 310 -25.15 -17.17 15.46
N THR A 311 -24.88 -16.73 14.23
CA THR A 311 -25.84 -15.97 13.41
C THR A 311 -26.88 -16.83 12.70
N LEU A 312 -26.73 -18.16 12.71
CA LEU A 312 -27.57 -19.11 11.96
C LEU A 312 -28.54 -19.84 12.90
N PRO A 313 -29.84 -19.54 12.85
CA PRO A 313 -30.81 -20.22 13.69
C PRO A 313 -30.84 -21.73 13.43
N GLY A 314 -30.66 -22.52 14.49
CA GLY A 314 -30.74 -23.98 14.41
C GLY A 314 -29.59 -24.65 13.68
N HIS A 315 -28.39 -24.07 13.71
CA HIS A 315 -27.17 -24.77 13.27
C HIS A 315 -26.95 -26.05 14.08
N ASP A 316 -26.18 -26.99 13.51
CA ASP A 316 -25.87 -28.25 14.17
C ASP A 316 -24.96 -28.00 15.40
N PRO A 317 -25.40 -28.29 16.64
CA PRO A 317 -24.58 -28.11 17.84
C PRO A 317 -23.32 -28.98 17.86
N ALA A 318 -23.24 -30.04 17.04
CA ALA A 318 -22.02 -30.82 16.87
C ALA A 318 -20.87 -29.98 16.26
N LEU A 319 -21.19 -28.85 15.63
CA LEU A 319 -20.23 -27.89 15.12
C LEU A 319 -19.83 -26.85 16.16
N ASP A 320 -20.34 -26.85 17.39
CA ASP A 320 -19.94 -25.84 18.38
C ASP A 320 -18.47 -25.99 18.78
N TYR A 321 -17.76 -24.86 18.78
CA TYR A 321 -16.37 -24.76 19.15
C TYR A 321 -16.18 -24.79 20.67
N GLN A 322 -15.34 -25.70 21.14
CA GLN A 322 -14.96 -25.82 22.54
C GLN A 322 -13.63 -25.11 22.79
N ASP A 323 -13.68 -23.90 23.33
CA ASP A 323 -12.47 -23.12 23.63
C ASP A 323 -11.81 -23.54 24.95
N ASN A 324 -11.10 -24.66 24.92
CA ASN A 324 -10.35 -25.18 26.04
C ASN A 324 -9.13 -25.99 25.55
N TRP A 325 -8.40 -26.62 26.47
CA TRP A 325 -7.19 -27.37 26.15
C TRP A 325 -7.48 -28.63 25.30
N GLY A 326 -8.69 -29.18 25.38
CA GLY A 326 -9.18 -30.31 24.58
C GLY A 326 -9.80 -29.93 23.23
N ARG A 327 -9.55 -28.72 22.70
CA ARG A 327 -10.15 -28.22 21.45
C ARG A 327 -9.98 -29.11 20.22
N TYR A 328 -8.95 -29.96 20.19
CA TYR A 328 -8.63 -30.83 19.05
C TYR A 328 -9.35 -32.19 19.08
N TRP A 329 -10.10 -32.51 20.14
CA TRP A 329 -10.75 -33.81 20.27
C TRP A 329 -11.93 -34.00 19.31
N ASN A 330 -12.54 -32.92 18.85
CA ASN A 330 -13.66 -32.95 17.91
C ASN A 330 -13.39 -32.00 16.73
N VAL A 331 -12.97 -32.57 15.60
CA VAL A 331 -12.73 -31.81 14.36
C VAL A 331 -13.47 -32.47 13.21
N TYR A 332 -14.72 -32.06 12.99
CA TYR A 332 -15.51 -32.50 11.84
C TYR A 332 -14.76 -32.27 10.52
N PRO A 333 -14.75 -33.21 9.55
CA PRO A 333 -15.52 -34.47 9.52
C PRO A 333 -14.82 -35.66 10.18
N LEU A 334 -13.67 -35.46 10.82
CA LEU A 334 -12.82 -36.53 11.33
C LEU A 334 -13.31 -37.05 12.67
N THR A 335 -13.26 -38.37 12.83
CA THR A 335 -13.47 -39.03 14.11
C THR A 335 -12.23 -38.91 15.01
N GLU A 336 -12.40 -39.09 16.32
CA GLU A 336 -11.28 -39.15 17.26
C GLU A 336 -10.25 -40.23 16.84
N GLN A 337 -10.70 -41.37 16.35
CA GLN A 337 -9.82 -42.45 15.90
C GLN A 337 -8.98 -42.04 14.69
N GLU A 338 -9.56 -41.32 13.73
CA GLU A 338 -8.82 -40.79 12.57
C GLU A 338 -7.81 -39.73 12.99
N LEU A 339 -8.22 -38.81 13.88
CA LEU A 339 -7.32 -37.80 14.44
C LEU A 339 -6.14 -38.46 15.16
N ARG A 340 -6.39 -39.45 16.01
CA ARG A 340 -5.32 -40.21 16.69
C ARG A 340 -4.39 -40.92 15.71
N ARG A 341 -4.93 -41.51 14.65
CA ARG A 341 -4.17 -42.32 13.70
C ARG A 341 -3.34 -41.49 12.72
N HIS A 342 -3.87 -40.36 12.25
CA HIS A 342 -3.33 -39.62 11.12
C HIS A 342 -2.73 -38.27 11.50
N VAL A 343 -3.14 -37.69 12.63
CA VAL A 343 -2.79 -36.30 13.00
C VAL A 343 -2.04 -36.25 14.34
N ALA A 344 -2.49 -36.99 15.34
CA ALA A 344 -1.92 -36.97 16.68
C ALA A 344 -0.55 -37.65 16.71
N ARG A 345 0.45 -36.98 17.30
CA ARG A 345 1.76 -37.59 17.52
C ARG A 345 1.63 -38.71 18.53
N ASP A 346 2.12 -39.90 18.17
CA ASP A 346 2.07 -41.10 19.01
C ASP A 346 0.63 -41.48 19.46
N GLY A 347 -0.38 -41.08 18.67
CA GLY A 347 -1.79 -41.31 18.99
C GLY A 347 -2.35 -40.42 20.10
N ARG A 348 -1.64 -39.37 20.51
CA ARG A 348 -1.98 -38.51 21.65
C ARG A 348 -2.20 -37.05 21.29
N PHE A 349 -3.24 -36.44 21.85
CA PHE A 349 -3.60 -35.04 21.66
C PHE A 349 -2.67 -34.08 22.45
N PRO A 350 -2.59 -32.79 22.07
CA PRO A 350 -1.70 -31.82 22.73
C PRO A 350 -1.89 -31.70 24.25
N ASP A 351 -3.12 -31.76 24.74
CA ASP A 351 -3.44 -31.74 26.18
C ASP A 351 -2.95 -32.99 26.91
N GLU A 352 -2.99 -34.15 26.27
CA GLU A 352 -2.49 -35.40 26.83
C GLU A 352 -0.95 -35.37 27.01
N HIS A 353 -0.21 -34.73 26.09
CA HIS A 353 1.23 -34.49 26.23
C HIS A 353 1.55 -33.49 27.34
N ALA A 354 0.76 -32.41 27.44
CA ALA A 354 0.92 -31.42 28.49
C ALA A 354 0.64 -31.98 29.89
N GLN A 355 -0.33 -32.89 30.00
CA GLN A 355 -0.69 -33.55 31.25
C GLN A 355 0.42 -34.48 31.76
N GLU A 356 1.10 -35.19 30.87
CA GLU A 356 2.25 -36.03 31.23
C GLU A 356 3.38 -35.23 31.90
N VAL A 357 3.71 -34.03 31.38
CA VAL A 357 4.70 -33.14 32.00
C VAL A 357 4.30 -32.73 33.43
N ARG A 358 2.99 -32.59 33.69
CA ARG A 358 2.47 -32.28 35.03
C ARG A 358 2.57 -33.50 35.95
N ASP A 359 2.24 -34.68 35.43
CA ASP A 359 2.25 -35.93 36.19
C ASP A 359 3.67 -36.40 36.53
N GLU A 360 4.63 -36.29 35.59
CA GLU A 360 6.06 -36.54 35.82
C GLU A 360 6.63 -35.65 36.93
N HIS A 361 6.22 -34.37 36.96
CA HIS A 361 6.62 -33.47 38.02
C HIS A 361 6.00 -33.86 39.37
N ALA A 362 4.71 -34.23 39.38
CA ALA A 362 4.04 -34.70 40.60
C ALA A 362 4.66 -35.99 41.14
N GLN A 363 5.12 -36.89 40.27
CA GLN A 363 5.85 -38.12 40.63
C GLN A 363 7.26 -37.81 41.15
N GLY A 364 8.02 -36.91 40.50
CA GLY A 364 9.34 -36.48 40.98
C GLY A 364 9.31 -35.76 42.33
N VAL A 365 8.23 -35.02 42.63
CA VAL A 365 8.01 -34.40 43.96
C VAL A 365 7.69 -35.47 45.01
N ARG A 366 6.95 -36.53 44.66
CA ARG A 366 6.62 -37.65 45.56
C ARG A 366 7.82 -38.54 45.86
N GLU A 367 8.69 -38.80 44.89
CA GLU A 367 9.91 -39.60 45.09
C GLU A 367 10.99 -38.81 45.85
N GLY A 368 11.04 -37.48 45.71
CA GLY A 368 11.94 -36.58 46.44
C GLY A 368 11.56 -36.31 47.90
N THR A 369 10.39 -36.77 48.38
CA THR A 369 9.89 -36.55 49.75
C THR A 369 9.84 -37.81 50.63
N ALA A 370 10.54 -38.88 50.25
CA ALA A 370 10.72 -40.05 51.12
C ALA A 370 11.74 -39.77 52.24
N LEU A 371 11.32 -39.07 53.30
CA LEU A 371 11.95 -39.09 54.63
C LEU A 371 11.18 -40.06 55.56
N PRO A 372 11.88 -40.74 56.49
CA PRO A 372 11.30 -41.83 57.27
C PRO A 372 10.27 -41.35 58.30
N ALA A 373 9.30 -42.22 58.58
CA ALA A 373 8.17 -41.99 59.46
C ALA A 373 8.55 -41.39 60.83
N PRO A 374 7.80 -40.41 61.35
CA PRO A 374 7.90 -40.00 62.74
C PRO A 374 7.09 -40.95 63.65
N PRO A 375 7.49 -41.14 64.92
CA PRO A 375 6.74 -41.94 65.88
C PRO A 375 5.49 -41.18 66.38
N ALA A 376 4.43 -41.91 66.71
CA ALA A 376 3.27 -41.42 67.47
C ALA A 376 3.37 -41.86 68.95
N PRO A 377 2.53 -41.38 69.90
CA PRO A 377 1.61 -40.23 69.90
C PRO A 377 1.75 -39.32 71.15
N GLY A 378 1.07 -38.16 71.17
CA GLY A 378 0.91 -37.35 72.39
C GLY A 378 -0.17 -36.26 72.29
N SER A 379 -1.38 -36.61 72.74
CA SER A 379 -2.43 -35.78 73.37
C SER A 379 -2.98 -34.53 72.67
N ALA A 380 -4.27 -34.63 72.29
CA ALA A 380 -5.20 -33.52 71.99
C ALA A 380 -5.59 -32.74 73.29
N PRO A 381 -6.31 -31.58 73.24
CA PRO A 381 -7.71 -31.54 72.75
C PRO A 381 -8.14 -30.30 71.91
N SER A 382 -9.00 -30.60 70.93
CA SER A 382 -10.31 -30.00 70.58
C SER A 382 -10.57 -28.48 70.62
N ALA A 383 -10.80 -27.90 69.41
CA ALA A 383 -12.01 -27.23 68.87
C ALA A 383 -12.68 -26.04 69.65
N PRO A 384 -13.45 -25.11 69.00
CA PRO A 384 -14.21 -25.32 67.75
C PRO A 384 -14.31 -24.17 66.72
N ARG A 385 -14.87 -24.58 65.57
CA ARG A 385 -15.55 -23.84 64.49
C ARG A 385 -16.54 -22.77 64.98
N THR A 386 -16.71 -21.73 64.16
CA THR A 386 -18.02 -21.09 63.95
C THR A 386 -18.18 -20.65 62.50
N GLU A 387 -19.19 -21.22 61.83
CA GLU A 387 -19.86 -20.66 60.65
C GLU A 387 -20.75 -19.49 61.10
N GLN A 388 -20.99 -18.50 60.23
CA GLN A 388 -22.31 -17.84 60.19
C GLN A 388 -22.56 -17.08 58.88
N LEU A 389 -23.61 -17.54 58.18
CA LEU A 389 -24.45 -16.79 57.24
C LEU A 389 -25.14 -15.60 57.95
N SER A 390 -25.42 -14.52 57.21
CA SER A 390 -26.74 -13.83 57.16
C SER A 390 -26.66 -12.55 56.30
N THR A 391 -27.32 -12.49 55.13
CA THR A 391 -28.68 -11.93 54.85
C THR A 391 -28.82 -10.39 54.87
N LEU A 392 -29.14 -9.85 53.68
CA LEU A 392 -29.81 -8.58 53.27
C LEU A 392 -30.97 -8.12 54.21
N PRO A 393 -31.47 -6.84 54.23
CA PRO A 393 -32.10 -6.17 53.06
C PRO A 393 -32.20 -4.61 52.96
N GLY A 394 -32.32 -4.14 51.71
CA GLY A 394 -33.32 -3.20 51.14
C GLY A 394 -33.74 -1.87 51.80
N SER A 395 -33.74 -0.78 50.99
CA SER A 395 -34.86 0.16 50.68
C SER A 395 -34.29 1.52 50.18
N ARG A 396 -34.39 1.92 48.91
CA ARG A 396 -35.49 2.53 48.12
C ARG A 396 -35.53 4.08 48.15
N THR A 397 -35.45 4.64 46.93
CA THR A 397 -36.03 5.90 46.40
C THR A 397 -35.51 7.26 46.88
N GLU A 398 -34.91 8.03 45.95
CA GLU A 398 -35.54 9.21 45.31
C GLU A 398 -34.72 9.70 44.09
N GLN A 399 -35.41 9.99 42.99
CA GLN A 399 -34.92 10.82 41.87
C GLN A 399 -35.04 12.31 42.28
N PRO A 400 -34.21 13.20 41.70
CA PRO A 400 -34.74 14.04 40.63
C PRO A 400 -33.74 14.37 39.49
N SER A 401 -34.33 14.51 38.30
CA SER A 401 -34.01 15.48 37.23
C SER A 401 -32.67 15.40 36.46
N ALA A 402 -32.84 15.39 35.14
CA ALA A 402 -31.83 15.36 34.09
C ALA A 402 -30.87 16.56 34.07
N PRO A 403 -29.66 16.38 33.53
CA PRO A 403 -28.94 17.42 32.82
C PRO A 403 -28.71 17.08 31.34
N GLN A 404 -28.72 18.16 30.56
CA GLN A 404 -28.52 18.25 29.12
C GLN A 404 -27.15 17.72 28.67
N ALA A 405 -27.12 17.27 27.42
CA ALA A 405 -25.94 16.81 26.70
C ALA A 405 -24.78 17.83 26.73
N PRO A 406 -23.53 17.40 26.98
CA PRO A 406 -22.38 18.24 26.76
C PRO A 406 -22.06 18.27 25.26
N ARG A 407 -22.04 19.48 24.68
CA ARG A 407 -21.37 19.75 23.41
C ARG A 407 -19.89 19.41 23.58
N THR A 408 -19.40 18.48 22.78
CA THR A 408 -17.96 18.24 22.61
C THR A 408 -17.37 19.45 21.89
N GLU A 409 -16.78 20.37 22.65
CA GLU A 409 -15.80 21.32 22.14
C GLU A 409 -14.62 20.51 21.59
N GLN A 410 -14.41 20.61 20.27
CA GLN A 410 -13.16 20.21 19.64
C GLN A 410 -12.01 21.01 20.27
N PRO A 411 -10.86 20.38 20.60
CA PRO A 411 -9.67 21.13 20.95
C PRO A 411 -9.23 21.98 19.73
N PRO A 412 -8.82 23.25 19.91
CA PRO A 412 -8.37 24.06 18.81
C PRO A 412 -7.10 23.44 18.20
N ALA A 413 -7.17 23.19 16.90
CA ALA A 413 -6.04 22.81 16.08
C ALA A 413 -4.93 23.86 16.21
N LEU A 414 -3.78 23.45 16.75
CA LEU A 414 -2.52 24.15 16.55
C LEU A 414 -2.11 23.95 15.09
N ASN A 415 -2.62 24.76 14.17
CA ASN A 415 -2.08 24.92 12.82
C ASN A 415 -2.74 26.12 12.14
N SER A 416 -2.24 27.32 12.43
CA SER A 416 -2.37 28.52 11.60
C SER A 416 -1.51 29.63 12.21
N ALA A 417 -0.29 29.80 11.72
CA ALA A 417 0.33 31.12 11.78
C ALA A 417 -0.24 31.95 10.61
N PRO A 418 -0.81 33.15 10.84
CA PRO A 418 -1.12 34.10 9.77
C PRO A 418 0.16 34.51 9.03
N PRO A 419 0.09 35.11 7.83
CA PRO A 419 1.28 35.64 7.16
C PRO A 419 1.94 36.66 8.09
N GLY A 420 3.11 36.28 8.61
CA GLY A 420 3.80 37.03 9.65
C GLY A 420 4.23 38.40 9.16
N LEU A 421 4.01 39.40 10.00
CA LEU A 421 4.82 40.62 10.03
C LEU A 421 6.29 40.24 9.81
N ARG A 422 6.95 40.89 8.85
CA ARG A 422 8.40 40.74 8.60
C ARG A 422 9.14 40.96 9.91
N THR A 423 9.51 39.86 10.55
CA THR A 423 10.44 39.81 11.66
C THR A 423 11.83 39.71 11.05
N ASP A 424 12.79 40.43 11.60
CA ASP A 424 14.18 40.31 11.15
C ASP A 424 14.60 38.83 11.23
N PRO A 425 15.30 38.30 10.21
CA PRO A 425 15.73 36.91 10.20
C PRO A 425 16.57 36.62 11.45
N PRO A 426 16.38 35.47 12.12
CA PRO A 426 17.22 35.07 13.24
C PRO A 426 18.71 35.17 12.87
N ALA A 427 19.54 35.69 13.77
CA ALA A 427 20.98 35.82 13.53
C ALA A 427 21.63 34.49 13.09
N THR A 428 21.09 33.36 13.55
CA THR A 428 21.51 32.00 13.16
C THR A 428 21.28 31.68 11.68
N LEU A 429 20.23 32.22 11.04
CA LEU A 429 20.00 32.04 9.60
C LEU A 429 20.92 32.93 8.76
N THR A 430 21.22 34.15 9.22
CA THR A 430 22.21 35.01 8.57
C THR A 430 23.61 34.39 8.64
N GLU A 431 24.01 33.87 9.81
CA GLU A 431 25.27 33.13 9.96
C GLU A 431 25.33 31.87 9.07
N LEU A 432 24.22 31.15 8.93
CA LEU A 432 24.15 30.01 8.03
C LEU A 432 24.29 30.46 6.56
N ALA A 433 23.62 31.53 6.16
CA ALA A 433 23.69 32.09 4.81
C ALA A 433 25.12 32.46 4.40
N ASP A 434 25.89 33.05 5.32
CA ASP A 434 27.30 33.39 5.10
C ASP A 434 28.19 32.16 4.93
N ARG A 435 27.82 31.03 5.56
CA ARG A 435 28.61 29.78 5.53
C ARG A 435 28.27 28.86 4.35
N LEU A 436 27.02 28.85 3.88
CA LEU A 436 26.55 27.94 2.82
C LEU A 436 27.44 27.89 1.56
N PRO A 437 27.95 29.02 1.04
CA PRO A 437 28.80 29.02 -0.15
C PRO A 437 30.13 28.28 0.02
N ASP A 438 30.67 28.21 1.25
CA ASP A 438 31.97 27.60 1.54
C ASP A 438 31.85 26.18 2.15
N LEU A 439 30.63 25.70 2.43
CA LEU A 439 30.40 24.34 2.93
C LEU A 439 30.58 23.29 1.82
N PRO A 440 31.13 22.10 2.13
CA PRO A 440 31.06 20.93 1.24
C PRO A 440 29.61 20.56 0.92
N ALA A 441 29.35 20.03 -0.27
CA ALA A 441 27.99 19.73 -0.75
C ALA A 441 27.16 18.84 0.22
N ALA A 442 27.78 17.82 0.80
CA ALA A 442 27.12 16.92 1.76
C ALA A 442 26.76 17.64 3.08
N GLU A 443 27.65 18.49 3.60
CA GLU A 443 27.41 19.28 4.80
C GLU A 443 26.34 20.36 4.56
N ARG A 444 26.42 21.05 3.42
CA ARG A 444 25.39 22.00 2.98
C ARG A 444 24.01 21.35 2.93
N THR A 445 23.92 20.15 2.33
CA THR A 445 22.67 19.38 2.27
C THR A 445 22.15 19.01 3.65
N ALA A 446 23.03 18.54 4.55
CA ALA A 446 22.64 18.20 5.92
C ALA A 446 22.13 19.42 6.68
N HIS A 447 22.78 20.58 6.54
CA HIS A 447 22.36 21.82 7.17
C HIS A 447 20.99 22.29 6.67
N LEU A 448 20.74 22.27 5.35
CA LEU A 448 19.45 22.66 4.78
C LEU A 448 18.32 21.69 5.13
N ALA A 449 18.62 20.40 5.29
CA ALA A 449 17.67 19.38 5.69
C ALA A 449 17.18 19.53 7.14
N LEU A 450 17.98 20.15 8.02
CA LEU A 450 17.64 20.39 9.43
C LEU A 450 16.74 21.62 9.64
N LEU A 451 16.61 22.48 8.63
CA LEU A 451 15.75 23.67 8.70
C LEU A 451 14.27 23.27 8.63
N THR A 452 13.45 23.94 9.43
CA THR A 452 11.99 23.93 9.25
C THR A 452 11.61 24.60 7.91
N PRO A 453 10.41 24.33 7.36
CA PRO A 453 9.96 24.98 6.13
C PRO A 453 9.99 26.52 6.20
N ALA A 454 9.60 27.09 7.34
CA ALA A 454 9.59 28.54 7.56
C ALA A 454 11.02 29.13 7.62
N GLU A 455 11.96 28.46 8.30
CA GLU A 455 13.36 28.89 8.34
C GLU A 455 14.01 28.81 6.96
N ARG A 456 13.69 27.77 6.19
CA ARG A 456 14.19 27.61 4.83
C ARG A 456 13.66 28.70 3.90
N GLU A 457 12.38 29.06 4.04
CA GLU A 457 11.77 30.16 3.29
C GLU A 457 12.41 31.51 3.64
N GLN A 458 12.62 31.78 4.93
CA GLN A 458 13.33 32.99 5.37
C GLN A 458 14.75 33.05 4.84
N LEU A 459 15.47 31.92 4.88
CA LEU A 459 16.83 31.79 4.34
C LEU A 459 16.85 32.04 2.82
N ALA A 460 15.95 31.40 2.07
CA ALA A 460 15.84 31.57 0.62
C ALA A 460 15.56 33.03 0.21
N GLY A 461 14.80 33.76 1.04
CA GLY A 461 14.48 35.18 0.82
C GLY A 461 15.57 36.17 1.25
N LEU A 462 16.72 35.72 1.77
CA LEU A 462 17.78 36.64 2.21
C LEU A 462 18.41 37.38 1.01
N PRO A 463 18.47 38.73 1.05
CA PRO A 463 19.10 39.51 -0.01
C PRO A 463 20.56 39.08 -0.22
N GLY A 464 20.93 38.83 -1.48
CA GLY A 464 22.31 38.50 -1.86
C GLY A 464 22.71 37.04 -1.67
N LEU A 465 21.87 36.17 -1.08
CA LEU A 465 22.18 34.74 -0.92
C LEU A 465 22.45 34.07 -2.28
N ALA A 466 21.57 34.30 -3.27
CA ALA A 466 21.72 33.72 -4.61
C ALA A 466 23.06 34.12 -5.26
N ALA A 467 23.43 35.39 -5.16
CA ALA A 467 24.69 35.91 -5.66
C ALA A 467 25.90 35.31 -4.93
N ALA A 468 25.83 35.18 -3.60
CA ALA A 468 26.88 34.58 -2.78
C ALA A 468 27.12 33.11 -3.16
N LEU A 469 26.05 32.30 -3.22
CA LEU A 469 26.12 30.89 -3.65
C LEU A 469 26.68 30.77 -5.07
N ARG A 470 26.15 31.55 -6.02
CA ARG A 470 26.59 31.51 -7.42
C ARG A 470 28.07 31.89 -7.60
N SER A 471 28.62 32.74 -6.72
CA SER A 471 30.03 33.15 -6.81
C SER A 471 31.02 32.03 -6.41
N LYS A 472 30.55 30.98 -5.74
CA LYS A 472 31.38 29.91 -5.17
C LYS A 472 31.08 28.54 -5.73
N LEU A 473 29.81 28.27 -6.08
CA LEU A 473 29.35 26.95 -6.50
C LEU A 473 29.37 26.82 -8.03
N GLY A 474 29.68 25.63 -8.52
CA GLY A 474 29.45 25.29 -9.93
C GLY A 474 27.96 25.21 -10.24
N ASP A 475 27.57 25.36 -11.51
CA ASP A 475 26.17 25.47 -11.93
C ASP A 475 25.28 24.32 -11.42
N ARG A 476 25.79 23.08 -11.45
CA ARG A 476 25.07 21.91 -10.92
C ARG A 476 24.87 21.98 -9.40
N GLU A 477 25.93 22.27 -8.65
CA GLU A 477 25.83 22.38 -7.19
C GLU A 477 24.96 23.57 -6.76
N PHE A 478 24.98 24.65 -7.54
CA PHE A 478 24.09 25.79 -7.34
C PHE A 478 22.63 25.38 -7.56
N ALA A 479 22.31 24.71 -8.67
CA ALA A 479 20.97 24.20 -8.95
C ALA A 479 20.46 23.24 -7.86
N ASP A 480 21.29 22.30 -7.41
CA ASP A 480 20.96 21.37 -6.32
C ASP A 480 20.65 22.12 -5.01
N THR A 481 21.43 23.15 -4.71
CA THR A 481 21.24 23.98 -3.51
C THR A 481 19.97 24.81 -3.60
N VAL A 482 19.67 25.41 -4.77
CA VAL A 482 18.43 26.15 -4.98
C VAL A 482 17.22 25.21 -4.88
N ALA A 483 17.28 24.02 -5.46
CA ALA A 483 16.22 23.01 -5.34
C ALA A 483 15.95 22.64 -3.88
N GLN A 484 16.99 22.49 -3.06
CA GLN A 484 16.83 22.24 -1.62
C GLN A 484 16.15 23.39 -0.88
N LEU A 485 16.39 24.64 -1.30
CA LEU A 485 15.79 25.84 -0.71
C LEU A 485 14.33 26.03 -1.11
N VAL A 486 13.99 25.81 -2.38
CA VAL A 486 12.65 26.10 -2.92
C VAL A 486 11.67 24.95 -2.72
N VAL A 487 12.13 23.70 -2.64
CA VAL A 487 11.25 22.53 -2.46
C VAL A 487 10.90 22.32 -0.99
N GLN A 488 9.60 22.31 -0.72
CA GLN A 488 8.98 22.01 0.56
C GLN A 488 8.06 20.79 0.42
N VAL A 489 7.95 20.01 1.50
CA VAL A 489 7.05 18.85 1.55
C VAL A 489 5.92 19.19 2.51
N ALA A 490 4.68 19.16 2.02
CA ALA A 490 3.53 19.45 2.86
C ALA A 490 3.38 18.39 3.98
N PRO A 491 2.89 18.78 5.16
CA PRO A 491 2.38 17.81 6.13
C PRO A 491 1.31 16.92 5.48
N GLY A 492 1.30 15.63 5.79
CA GLY A 492 0.32 14.68 5.24
C GLY A 492 0.75 13.96 3.97
N VAL A 493 1.90 14.29 3.38
CA VAL A 493 2.54 13.45 2.34
C VAL A 493 2.92 12.11 2.97
N ASP A 494 2.52 11.00 2.34
CA ASP A 494 2.66 9.65 2.88
C ASP A 494 4.13 9.18 2.89
N ARG A 495 4.89 9.52 1.84
CA ARG A 495 6.30 9.20 1.66
C ARG A 495 7.14 10.48 1.55
N PRO A 496 7.25 11.28 2.63
CA PRO A 496 7.78 12.65 2.57
C PRO A 496 9.27 12.71 2.21
N VAL A 497 10.05 11.70 2.61
CA VAL A 497 11.47 11.60 2.23
C VAL A 497 11.60 11.30 0.74
N SER A 498 10.83 10.33 0.25
CA SER A 498 10.86 9.84 -1.12
C SER A 498 10.39 10.90 -2.11
N ALA A 499 9.18 11.43 -1.90
CA ALA A 499 8.58 12.45 -2.73
C ALA A 499 9.40 13.75 -2.68
N GLY A 500 9.91 14.12 -1.51
CA GLY A 500 10.78 15.28 -1.36
C GLY A 500 12.11 15.13 -2.10
N HIS A 501 12.75 13.95 -2.05
CA HIS A 501 13.98 13.68 -2.80
C HIS A 501 13.73 13.77 -4.30
N GLU A 502 12.69 13.10 -4.78
CA GLU A 502 12.30 13.07 -6.19
C GLU A 502 12.01 14.47 -6.74
N ALA A 503 11.23 15.26 -6.00
CA ALA A 503 10.94 16.64 -6.36
C ALA A 503 12.23 17.48 -6.44
N ARG A 504 13.13 17.38 -5.46
CA ARG A 504 14.41 18.11 -5.49
C ARG A 504 15.29 17.73 -6.67
N THR A 505 15.41 16.44 -6.97
CA THR A 505 16.20 15.94 -8.09
C THR A 505 15.67 16.47 -9.43
N ARG A 506 14.35 16.45 -9.64
CA ARG A 506 13.71 17.00 -10.85
C ARG A 506 13.86 18.51 -10.97
N ILE A 507 13.57 19.23 -9.89
CA ILE A 507 13.66 20.70 -9.88
C ILE A 507 15.12 21.14 -10.10
N ALA A 508 16.10 20.48 -9.50
CA ALA A 508 17.52 20.78 -9.73
C ALA A 508 17.90 20.60 -11.21
N ALA A 509 17.42 19.54 -11.87
CA ALA A 509 17.67 19.32 -13.30
C ALA A 509 17.05 20.42 -14.18
N MET A 510 15.95 21.04 -13.75
CA MET A 510 15.30 22.16 -14.45
C MET A 510 15.92 23.54 -14.14
N LEU A 511 16.80 23.62 -13.13
CA LEU A 511 17.44 24.85 -12.68
C LEU A 511 18.91 24.97 -13.12
N ARG A 512 19.30 24.24 -14.17
CA ARG A 512 20.69 24.21 -14.67
C ARG A 512 21.20 25.55 -15.17
N ASP A 513 20.35 26.37 -15.79
CA ASP A 513 20.72 27.73 -16.13
C ASP A 513 20.80 28.58 -14.84
N PRO A 514 22.01 29.00 -14.41
CA PRO A 514 22.18 29.68 -13.14
C PRO A 514 21.50 31.06 -13.11
N ALA A 515 21.26 31.69 -14.26
CA ALA A 515 20.55 32.95 -14.33
C ALA A 515 19.04 32.76 -14.11
N VAL A 516 18.47 31.67 -14.62
CA VAL A 516 17.07 31.28 -14.33
C VAL A 516 16.91 30.93 -12.86
N ALA A 517 17.80 30.10 -12.31
CA ALA A 517 17.76 29.70 -10.90
C ALA A 517 17.91 30.89 -9.95
N THR A 518 18.80 31.84 -10.27
CA THR A 518 18.95 33.10 -9.52
C THR A 518 17.64 33.89 -9.52
N ARG A 519 17.05 34.13 -10.70
CA ARG A 519 15.80 34.91 -10.81
C ARG A 519 14.65 34.25 -10.06
N LEU A 520 14.47 32.93 -10.18
CA LEU A 520 13.41 32.22 -9.46
C LEU A 520 13.61 32.29 -7.94
N LEU A 521 14.82 32.10 -7.45
CA LEU A 521 15.11 32.20 -6.02
C LEU A 521 14.86 33.62 -5.50
N GLU A 522 15.36 34.66 -6.19
CA GLU A 522 15.20 36.07 -5.81
C GLU A 522 13.74 36.56 -5.90
N GLN A 523 12.95 36.00 -6.82
CA GLN A 523 11.51 36.26 -6.91
C GLN A 523 10.71 35.52 -5.83
N GLY A 524 11.34 34.64 -5.05
CA GLY A 524 10.68 33.88 -3.99
C GLY A 524 9.88 32.69 -4.52
N ALA A 525 10.34 32.03 -5.59
CA ALA A 525 9.70 30.81 -6.09
C ALA A 525 9.72 29.71 -5.02
N ARG A 526 8.60 28.99 -4.91
CA ARG A 526 8.41 27.87 -3.97
C ARG A 526 7.82 26.68 -4.72
N VAL A 527 8.24 25.49 -4.36
CA VAL A 527 7.68 24.23 -4.87
C VAL A 527 7.16 23.45 -3.68
N LEU A 528 5.87 23.14 -3.67
CA LEU A 528 5.22 22.37 -2.61
C LEU A 528 4.84 20.98 -3.11
N VAL A 529 5.37 19.94 -2.47
CA VAL A 529 4.90 18.57 -2.67
C VAL A 529 3.57 18.41 -1.96
N VAL A 530 2.51 18.19 -2.73
CA VAL A 530 1.12 18.06 -2.31
C VAL A 530 0.82 16.59 -1.99
N PRO A 531 0.17 16.28 -0.85
CA PRO A 531 -0.20 14.90 -0.49
C PRO A 531 -1.08 14.24 -1.54
N LYS A 532 -0.94 12.93 -1.73
CA LYS A 532 -1.77 12.20 -2.70
C LYS A 532 -3.27 12.21 -2.37
N ASP A 533 -3.62 12.27 -1.08
CA ASP A 533 -5.01 12.13 -0.59
C ASP A 533 -5.68 13.47 -0.22
N GLU A 534 -4.98 14.59 -0.42
CA GLU A 534 -5.48 15.92 -0.10
C GLU A 534 -5.63 16.78 -1.36
N ALA A 535 -6.73 17.53 -1.46
CA ALA A 535 -6.93 18.46 -2.57
C ALA A 535 -5.94 19.62 -2.47
N LEU A 536 -5.27 19.95 -3.58
CA LEU A 536 -4.26 21.01 -3.63
C LEU A 536 -4.79 22.35 -3.08
N THR A 537 -6.07 22.66 -3.31
CA THR A 537 -6.76 23.88 -2.89
C THR A 537 -7.01 23.99 -1.38
N THR A 538 -6.72 22.96 -0.59
CA THR A 538 -6.78 23.04 0.89
C THR A 538 -5.51 23.71 1.47
N LEU A 539 -4.40 23.62 0.74
CA LEU A 539 -3.10 24.10 1.16
C LEU A 539 -3.02 25.62 1.00
N GLY A 540 -2.32 26.26 1.95
CA GLY A 540 -2.26 27.72 2.09
C GLY A 540 -2.03 28.49 0.78
N PRO A 541 -0.98 28.17 0.00
CA PRO A 541 -0.66 28.89 -1.24
C PRO A 541 -1.72 28.81 -2.36
N PHE A 542 -2.63 27.84 -2.29
CA PHE A 542 -3.57 27.54 -3.36
C PHE A 542 -5.03 27.66 -2.94
N ARG A 543 -5.28 28.11 -1.70
CA ARG A 543 -6.62 28.22 -1.13
C ARG A 543 -7.53 29.20 -1.89
N ASP A 544 -6.93 30.16 -2.59
CA ASP A 544 -7.66 31.10 -3.46
C ASP A 544 -8.38 30.40 -4.62
N LEU A 545 -7.99 29.17 -4.98
CA LEU A 545 -8.53 28.40 -6.09
C LEU A 545 -9.71 27.49 -5.72
N ALA A 546 -9.96 27.28 -4.43
CA ALA A 546 -11.00 26.37 -3.97
C ALA A 546 -12.37 26.65 -4.62
N GLY A 547 -13.01 25.61 -5.17
CA GLY A 547 -14.32 25.70 -5.81
C GLY A 547 -14.39 26.47 -7.13
N ARG A 548 -13.28 26.98 -7.66
CA ARG A 548 -13.27 27.64 -8.98
C ARG A 548 -13.36 26.60 -10.10
N GLU A 549 -14.22 26.85 -11.07
CA GLU A 549 -14.39 25.99 -12.25
C GLU A 549 -13.29 26.24 -13.30
N LEU A 550 -12.97 25.19 -14.04
CA LEU A 550 -12.12 25.20 -15.22
C LEU A 550 -13.01 25.18 -16.49
N PRO A 551 -13.15 26.31 -17.20
CA PRO A 551 -14.15 26.47 -18.25
C PRO A 551 -14.05 25.47 -19.41
N ALA A 552 -12.85 24.92 -19.67
CA ALA A 552 -12.60 23.99 -20.77
C ALA A 552 -12.93 22.52 -20.44
N THR A 553 -12.99 22.15 -19.16
CA THR A 553 -13.09 20.75 -18.73
C THR A 553 -14.30 20.48 -17.83
N GLY A 554 -14.98 21.52 -17.33
CA GLY A 554 -16.10 21.39 -16.39
C GLY A 554 -15.70 20.88 -15.01
N ARG A 555 -14.38 20.79 -14.74
CA ARG A 555 -13.80 20.37 -13.46
C ARG A 555 -13.63 21.57 -12.53
N THR A 556 -13.44 21.31 -11.25
CA THR A 556 -12.97 22.33 -10.30
C THR A 556 -11.48 22.17 -10.03
N TRP A 557 -10.83 23.27 -9.63
CA TRP A 557 -9.44 23.28 -9.16
C TRP A 557 -9.17 22.29 -8.02
N ASP A 558 -10.21 21.90 -7.27
CA ASP A 558 -10.08 20.93 -6.16
C ASP A 558 -9.66 19.54 -6.63
N THR A 559 -9.92 19.19 -7.89
CA THR A 559 -9.56 17.89 -8.49
C THR A 559 -8.25 17.93 -9.28
N VAL A 560 -7.66 19.12 -9.48
CA VAL A 560 -6.46 19.31 -10.29
C VAL A 560 -5.23 18.85 -9.52
N ARG A 561 -4.32 18.17 -10.21
CA ARG A 561 -3.12 17.52 -9.62
C ARG A 561 -1.82 18.15 -10.12
N GLY A 562 -1.77 19.48 -10.11
CA GLY A 562 -0.63 20.29 -10.52
C GLY A 562 -1.01 21.78 -10.63
N VAL A 563 -0.08 22.68 -10.29
CA VAL A 563 -0.25 24.12 -10.59
C VAL A 563 1.09 24.82 -10.78
N GLY A 564 1.24 25.52 -11.91
CA GLY A 564 2.45 26.26 -12.26
C GLY A 564 2.31 27.77 -12.03
N ARG A 565 2.58 28.20 -10.79
CA ARG A 565 2.73 29.63 -10.41
C ARG A 565 4.08 29.83 -9.74
N LEU A 566 4.33 31.04 -9.24
CA LEU A 566 5.49 31.31 -8.38
C LEU A 566 5.51 30.35 -7.18
N ASP A 567 4.33 30.04 -6.65
CA ASP A 567 4.07 28.85 -5.84
C ASP A 567 3.67 27.71 -6.77
N THR A 568 4.57 26.76 -6.98
CA THR A 568 4.32 25.58 -7.81
C THR A 568 3.84 24.43 -6.92
N GLY A 569 2.71 23.82 -7.26
CA GLY A 569 2.21 22.62 -6.60
C GLY A 569 2.51 21.39 -7.45
N VAL A 570 3.25 20.43 -6.88
CA VAL A 570 3.60 19.16 -7.52
C VAL A 570 3.11 18.01 -6.65
N THR A 571 2.61 16.94 -7.25
CA THR A 571 1.85 15.95 -6.46
C THR A 571 2.65 14.69 -6.18
N GLU A 572 2.52 14.19 -4.94
CA GLU A 572 3.19 12.99 -4.45
C GLU A 572 2.97 11.79 -5.38
N GLU A 573 1.75 11.59 -5.86
CA GLU A 573 1.43 10.43 -6.67
C GLU A 573 2.11 10.46 -8.04
N ASN A 574 2.28 11.64 -8.65
CA ASN A 574 2.99 11.74 -9.93
C ASN A 574 4.51 11.62 -9.75
N LEU A 575 5.04 12.06 -8.61
CA LEU A 575 6.46 11.88 -8.29
C LEU A 575 6.80 10.40 -8.09
N LEU A 576 5.90 9.64 -7.46
CA LEU A 576 6.19 8.28 -7.02
C LEU A 576 5.51 7.18 -7.85
N GLY A 577 4.70 7.51 -8.86
CA GLY A 577 4.00 6.51 -9.67
C GLY A 577 2.78 5.89 -8.96
N GLU A 578 2.16 6.64 -8.05
CA GLU A 578 0.98 6.21 -7.29
C GLU A 578 -0.32 6.75 -7.90
N THR A 579 -1.46 6.44 -7.28
CA THR A 579 -2.77 7.00 -7.64
C THR A 579 -3.18 8.11 -6.67
N PRO A 580 -3.86 9.19 -7.14
CA PRO A 580 -4.39 10.22 -6.24
C PRO A 580 -5.59 9.71 -5.44
N GLY A 581 -5.66 10.07 -4.16
CA GLY A 581 -6.80 9.78 -3.28
C GLY A 581 -7.91 10.82 -3.26
N VAL A 582 -7.75 11.90 -3.99
CA VAL A 582 -8.77 12.95 -4.09
C VAL A 582 -9.92 12.50 -4.97
N PRO A 583 -11.18 12.49 -4.47
CA PRO A 583 -12.34 12.10 -5.27
C PRO A 583 -12.47 12.93 -6.55
N GLY A 584 -12.60 12.25 -7.69
CA GLY A 584 -12.72 12.90 -9.00
C GLY A 584 -11.40 13.40 -9.59
N ALA A 585 -10.26 13.23 -8.90
CA ALA A 585 -8.94 13.33 -9.51
C ALA A 585 -8.63 12.08 -10.35
N SER A 586 -7.80 12.23 -11.35
CA SER A 586 -7.43 11.15 -12.28
C SER A 586 -5.91 11.02 -12.33
N SER A 587 -5.41 9.80 -12.55
CA SER A 587 -3.98 9.52 -12.63
C SER A 587 -3.38 9.98 -13.97
N TYR A 588 -2.05 10.11 -13.99
CA TYR A 588 -1.29 10.33 -15.21
C TYR A 588 -0.62 9.03 -15.66
N ALA A 589 -0.37 8.92 -16.96
CA ALA A 589 0.31 7.78 -17.57
C ALA A 589 1.76 7.65 -17.07
N ASP A 590 2.26 6.41 -17.05
CA ASP A 590 3.67 6.11 -16.80
C ASP A 590 4.57 6.97 -17.69
N GLY A 591 5.60 7.59 -17.12
CA GLY A 591 6.51 8.48 -17.84
C GLY A 591 6.05 9.93 -18.00
N TYR A 592 4.80 10.29 -17.64
CA TYR A 592 4.34 11.69 -17.72
C TYR A 592 4.65 12.47 -16.43
N SER A 593 5.35 13.61 -16.52
CA SER A 593 5.66 14.43 -15.34
C SER A 593 4.80 15.70 -15.27
N THR A 594 3.93 15.76 -14.25
CA THR A 594 3.30 17.04 -13.86
C THR A 594 4.33 17.96 -13.22
N THR A 595 5.30 17.42 -12.48
CA THR A 595 6.37 18.24 -11.85
C THR A 595 7.15 19.05 -12.89
N THR A 596 7.60 18.39 -13.96
CA THR A 596 8.31 19.07 -15.05
C THR A 596 7.41 20.10 -15.74
N HIS A 597 6.17 19.73 -16.04
CA HIS A 597 5.20 20.61 -16.69
C HIS A 597 4.91 21.89 -15.88
N GLU A 598 4.51 21.73 -14.62
CA GLU A 598 4.11 22.86 -13.76
C GLU A 598 5.30 23.77 -13.41
N PHE A 599 6.51 23.21 -13.27
CA PHE A 599 7.67 24.03 -13.03
C PHE A 599 8.18 24.74 -14.30
N ALA A 600 7.93 24.19 -15.49
CA ALA A 600 8.21 24.89 -16.75
C ALA A 600 7.36 26.16 -16.88
N HIS A 601 6.10 26.12 -16.43
CA HIS A 601 5.25 27.30 -16.28
C HIS A 601 5.88 28.38 -15.38
N ALA A 602 6.45 27.97 -14.23
CA ALA A 602 7.15 28.89 -13.32
C ALA A 602 8.42 29.48 -13.98
N ILE A 603 9.22 28.66 -14.65
CA ILE A 603 10.40 29.10 -15.41
C ILE A 603 9.98 30.13 -16.47
N HIS A 604 8.96 29.84 -17.27
CA HIS A 604 8.50 30.75 -18.32
C HIS A 604 8.11 32.13 -17.77
N ARG A 605 7.27 32.14 -16.74
CA ARG A 605 6.66 33.36 -16.20
C ARG A 605 7.65 34.20 -15.38
N TYR A 606 8.51 33.57 -14.60
CA TYR A 606 9.32 34.25 -13.58
C TYR A 606 10.83 34.05 -13.77
N GLY A 607 11.22 32.97 -14.45
CA GLY A 607 12.63 32.59 -14.64
C GLY A 607 13.24 33.09 -15.95
N LEU A 608 12.48 33.26 -17.02
CA LEU A 608 13.01 33.64 -18.33
C LEU A 608 13.18 35.16 -18.52
N SER A 609 14.06 35.56 -19.43
CA SER A 609 14.15 36.95 -19.89
C SER A 609 13.05 37.29 -20.89
N ASP A 610 12.81 38.58 -21.15
CA ASP A 610 11.86 38.99 -22.20
C ASP A 610 12.27 38.49 -23.59
N ALA A 611 13.57 38.35 -23.85
CA ALA A 611 14.06 37.83 -25.12
C ALA A 611 13.71 36.34 -25.27
N ASP A 612 13.91 35.55 -24.21
CA ASP A 612 13.59 34.13 -24.20
C ASP A 612 12.09 33.89 -24.35
N ARG A 613 11.25 34.66 -23.65
CA ARG A 613 9.79 34.60 -23.82
C ARG A 613 9.37 34.92 -25.26
N ARG A 614 9.99 35.94 -25.89
CA ARG A 614 9.74 36.24 -27.30
C ARG A 614 10.09 35.08 -28.23
N THR A 615 11.22 34.41 -28.00
CA THR A 615 11.59 33.21 -28.77
C THR A 615 10.50 32.13 -28.70
N ILE A 616 9.92 31.92 -27.51
CA ILE A 616 8.84 30.95 -27.31
C ILE A 616 7.57 31.39 -28.04
N THR A 617 7.16 32.65 -27.87
CA THR A 617 6.00 33.23 -28.55
C THR A 617 6.13 33.13 -30.08
N ASP A 618 7.31 33.42 -30.62
CA ASP A 618 7.57 33.41 -32.06
C ASP A 618 7.54 31.96 -32.60
N ALA A 619 8.15 31.01 -31.90
CA ALA A 619 8.08 29.58 -32.25
C ALA A 619 6.64 29.05 -32.22
N TYR A 620 5.89 29.37 -31.15
CA TYR A 620 4.48 29.01 -31.02
C TYR A 620 3.64 29.54 -32.19
N ARG A 621 3.79 30.83 -32.52
CA ARG A 621 3.05 31.47 -33.63
C ARG A 621 3.42 30.90 -34.99
N ALA A 622 4.70 30.56 -35.20
CA ALA A 622 5.16 29.93 -36.44
C ALA A 622 4.50 28.55 -36.63
N LYS A 623 4.28 27.78 -35.56
CA LYS A 623 3.56 26.50 -35.62
C LYS A 623 2.05 26.67 -35.84
N LEU A 624 1.42 27.69 -35.24
CA LEU A 624 0.02 28.01 -35.51
C LEU A 624 -0.24 28.44 -36.95
N HIS A 625 0.74 29.13 -37.55
CA HIS A 625 0.63 29.77 -38.86
C HIS A 625 1.85 29.46 -39.73
N PRO A 626 2.03 28.19 -40.16
CA PRO A 626 3.17 27.79 -40.95
C PRO A 626 3.21 28.52 -42.29
N SER A 627 4.37 29.10 -42.63
CA SER A 627 4.55 29.93 -43.83
C SER A 627 4.87 29.15 -45.11
N ASP A 628 5.09 27.83 -45.00
CA ASP A 628 5.46 26.93 -46.11
C ASP A 628 4.25 26.30 -46.82
N GLY A 629 3.03 26.72 -46.48
CA GLY A 629 1.80 26.30 -47.13
C GLY A 629 1.27 24.94 -46.69
N ARG A 630 1.88 24.31 -45.68
CA ARG A 630 1.32 23.08 -45.08
C ARG A 630 0.03 23.39 -44.30
N ASP A 631 -0.87 22.42 -44.22
CA ASP A 631 -2.08 22.56 -43.40
C ASP A 631 -1.66 22.74 -41.93
N PRO A 632 -2.07 23.82 -41.23
CA PRO A 632 -1.78 24.01 -39.81
C PRO A 632 -2.25 22.85 -38.93
N ALA A 633 -3.24 22.07 -39.38
CA ALA A 633 -3.70 20.88 -38.68
C ALA A 633 -2.70 19.70 -38.75
N ASP A 634 -1.80 19.69 -39.73
CA ASP A 634 -0.77 18.66 -39.95
C ASP A 634 0.59 19.04 -39.35
N VAL A 635 0.72 20.22 -38.72
CA VAL A 635 1.93 20.58 -37.97
C VAL A 635 2.04 19.67 -36.76
N GLU A 636 3.20 19.05 -36.56
CA GLU A 636 3.50 18.25 -35.37
C GLU A 636 3.73 19.16 -34.16
N TRP A 637 3.07 18.87 -33.04
CA TRP A 637 3.26 19.52 -31.75
C TRP A 637 3.76 18.51 -30.70
N PRO A 638 4.23 18.95 -29.52
CA PRO A 638 4.55 18.03 -28.42
C PRO A 638 3.40 17.06 -28.11
N ASP A 639 2.15 17.51 -28.22
CA ASP A 639 0.95 16.68 -28.01
C ASP A 639 0.35 16.09 -29.30
N GLY A 640 1.14 15.97 -30.37
CA GLY A 640 0.71 15.42 -31.66
C GLY A 640 0.09 16.45 -32.62
N PRO A 641 -0.49 16.03 -33.75
CA PRO A 641 -1.09 16.96 -34.72
C PRO A 641 -2.39 17.59 -34.19
N ARG A 642 -2.82 18.71 -34.78
CA ARG A 642 -4.10 19.36 -34.46
C ARG A 642 -5.27 18.71 -35.20
N ARG A 643 -5.43 17.40 -34.99
CA ARG A 643 -6.52 16.59 -35.52
C ARG A 643 -7.02 15.62 -34.47
N SER A 644 -8.31 15.35 -34.45
CA SER A 644 -8.90 14.32 -33.60
C SER A 644 -8.48 12.92 -34.08
N ALA A 645 -7.92 12.10 -33.19
CA ALA A 645 -7.57 10.72 -33.47
C ALA A 645 -8.82 9.84 -33.74
N ARG A 646 -10.01 10.29 -33.29
CA ARG A 646 -11.26 9.56 -33.44
C ARG A 646 -11.82 9.63 -34.86
N ASP A 647 -11.74 10.79 -35.50
CA ASP A 647 -12.43 11.06 -36.78
C ASP A 647 -11.61 11.87 -37.80
N GLY A 648 -10.36 12.22 -37.48
CA GLY A 648 -9.41 12.92 -38.35
C GLY A 648 -9.75 14.39 -38.60
N ARG A 649 -10.79 14.93 -37.95
CA ARG A 649 -11.19 16.32 -38.13
C ARG A 649 -10.21 17.27 -37.42
N PRO A 650 -10.01 18.50 -37.93
CA PRO A 650 -9.22 19.50 -37.23
C PRO A 650 -9.73 19.72 -35.80
N ALA A 651 -8.84 19.62 -34.83
CA ALA A 651 -9.11 19.80 -33.40
C ALA A 651 -7.81 20.22 -32.71
N ASP A 652 -7.85 21.17 -31.79
CA ASP A 652 -6.64 21.61 -31.09
C ASP A 652 -6.16 20.51 -30.13
N ASN A 653 -4.86 20.20 -30.19
CA ASN A 653 -4.19 19.44 -29.13
C ASN A 653 -3.83 20.36 -27.98
N TYR A 654 -3.52 19.80 -26.82
CA TYR A 654 -3.32 20.58 -25.61
C TYR A 654 -2.14 21.57 -25.73
N SER A 655 -0.98 21.14 -26.20
CA SER A 655 0.17 22.04 -26.43
C SER A 655 -0.09 23.17 -27.44
N SER A 656 -1.20 23.15 -28.18
CA SER A 656 -1.58 24.19 -29.15
C SER A 656 -2.58 25.22 -28.61
N THR A 657 -3.01 25.11 -27.35
CA THR A 657 -4.02 26.02 -26.78
C THR A 657 -3.46 27.42 -26.53
N ASP A 658 -2.20 27.51 -26.09
CA ASP A 658 -1.47 28.75 -25.85
C ASP A 658 0.04 28.50 -25.76
N GLU A 659 0.81 29.58 -25.74
CA GLU A 659 2.28 29.54 -25.71
C GLU A 659 2.87 28.98 -24.41
N PHE A 660 2.14 29.08 -23.29
CA PHE A 660 2.62 28.55 -22.00
C PHE A 660 2.53 27.02 -22.00
N GLU A 661 1.40 26.46 -22.45
CA GLU A 661 1.25 25.02 -22.59
C GLU A 661 2.15 24.43 -23.66
N TYR A 662 2.34 25.15 -24.77
CA TYR A 662 3.34 24.79 -25.77
C TYR A 662 4.73 24.64 -25.16
N PHE A 663 5.19 25.64 -24.40
CA PHE A 663 6.50 25.59 -23.77
C PHE A 663 6.59 24.48 -22.72
N ALA A 664 5.61 24.35 -21.83
CA ALA A 664 5.62 23.34 -20.78
C ALA A 664 5.67 21.91 -21.36
N GLN A 665 4.90 21.66 -22.43
CA GLN A 665 4.89 20.36 -23.10
C GLN A 665 6.15 20.12 -23.94
N ALA A 666 6.72 21.15 -24.57
CA ALA A 666 8.01 21.04 -25.25
C ALA A 666 9.15 20.71 -24.26
N VAL A 667 9.13 21.29 -23.05
CA VAL A 667 10.08 20.95 -21.98
C VAL A 667 9.90 19.50 -21.54
N ASN A 668 8.67 19.05 -21.31
CA ASN A 668 8.37 17.64 -21.04
C ASN A 668 8.95 16.73 -22.13
N ALA A 669 8.72 17.06 -23.41
CA ALA A 669 9.21 16.25 -24.52
C ALA A 669 10.75 16.24 -24.56
N TYR A 670 11.39 17.38 -24.34
CA TYR A 670 12.84 17.49 -24.34
C TYR A 670 13.50 16.68 -23.23
N LEU A 671 12.90 16.68 -22.04
CA LEU A 671 13.37 15.92 -20.88
C LEU A 671 12.92 14.45 -20.88
N GLY A 672 12.18 14.01 -21.91
CA GLY A 672 11.73 12.62 -22.02
C GLY A 672 10.54 12.27 -21.10
N THR A 673 9.83 13.26 -20.57
CA THR A 673 8.74 13.09 -19.59
C THR A 673 7.36 13.43 -20.13
N ASN A 674 7.16 13.36 -21.46
CA ASN A 674 5.90 13.65 -22.15
C ASN A 674 5.12 12.40 -22.58
N SER A 675 5.08 11.34 -21.77
CA SER A 675 4.38 10.11 -22.13
C SER A 675 2.84 10.25 -22.08
N GLY A 676 2.14 9.21 -22.58
CA GLY A 676 0.68 9.14 -22.58
C GLY A 676 0.03 9.71 -23.84
N THR A 677 -1.26 10.02 -23.74
CA THR A 677 -2.08 10.51 -24.85
C THR A 677 -2.47 11.97 -24.60
N ASP A 678 -2.57 12.76 -25.67
CA ASP A 678 -3.17 14.08 -25.62
C ASP A 678 -4.67 13.97 -25.28
N PRO A 679 -5.14 14.63 -24.22
CA PRO A 679 -6.52 14.49 -23.76
C PRO A 679 -7.56 15.17 -24.66
N LEU A 680 -7.14 16.10 -25.53
CA LEU A 680 -8.06 16.84 -26.39
C LEU A 680 -8.29 16.13 -27.73
N THR A 681 -7.23 15.59 -28.31
CA THR A 681 -7.25 14.94 -29.62
C THR A 681 -7.22 13.42 -29.55
N GLY A 682 -6.69 12.83 -28.48
CA GLY A 682 -6.50 11.39 -28.34
C GLY A 682 -5.28 10.84 -29.10
N HIS A 683 -4.37 11.68 -29.59
CA HIS A 683 -3.12 11.23 -30.20
C HIS A 683 -2.05 10.91 -29.15
N PRO A 684 -1.18 9.91 -29.39
CA PRO A 684 0.00 9.71 -28.57
C PRO A 684 0.85 10.98 -28.53
N ARG A 685 1.35 11.33 -27.35
CA ARG A 685 2.26 12.46 -27.21
C ARG A 685 3.63 12.14 -27.80
N ASN A 686 4.26 13.16 -28.36
CA ASN A 686 5.62 13.10 -28.83
C ASN A 686 6.59 13.28 -27.66
N ASN A 687 7.64 12.46 -27.60
CA ASN A 687 8.54 12.42 -26.45
C ASN A 687 9.99 12.16 -26.86
N GLY A 688 10.92 12.74 -26.12
CA GLY A 688 12.35 12.56 -26.27
C GLY A 688 13.07 13.72 -26.98
N PRO A 689 14.33 14.01 -26.60
CA PRO A 689 15.11 15.11 -27.15
C PRO A 689 15.44 14.95 -28.63
N ALA A 690 15.48 13.72 -29.16
CA ALA A 690 15.61 13.48 -30.59
C ALA A 690 14.44 14.06 -31.38
N TRP A 691 13.20 13.82 -30.92
CA TRP A 691 12.01 14.38 -31.56
C TRP A 691 12.02 15.91 -31.52
N VAL A 692 12.41 16.50 -30.38
CA VAL A 692 12.49 17.97 -30.24
C VAL A 692 13.53 18.57 -31.18
N ARG A 693 14.69 17.93 -31.35
CA ARG A 693 15.72 18.40 -32.31
C ARG A 693 15.21 18.45 -33.75
N ASP A 694 14.36 17.50 -34.12
CA ASP A 694 13.82 17.41 -35.48
C ASP A 694 12.60 18.34 -35.70
N ASN A 695 11.81 18.62 -34.65
CA ASN A 695 10.49 19.27 -34.77
C ASN A 695 10.38 20.65 -34.12
N GLU A 696 11.33 21.03 -33.26
CA GLU A 696 11.36 22.31 -32.55
C GLU A 696 12.70 23.08 -32.77
N PRO A 697 13.20 23.23 -34.00
CA PRO A 697 14.53 23.80 -34.26
C PRO A 697 14.69 25.24 -33.78
N ASP A 698 13.61 26.04 -33.78
CA ASP A 698 13.64 27.43 -33.32
C ASP A 698 13.71 27.55 -31.79
N LEU A 699 13.18 26.54 -31.08
CA LEU A 699 13.16 26.51 -29.61
C LEU A 699 14.38 25.75 -29.04
N LEU A 700 15.00 24.87 -29.83
CA LEU A 700 16.10 24.00 -29.41
C LEU A 700 17.27 24.74 -28.75
N PRO A 701 17.81 25.86 -29.28
CA PRO A 701 18.94 26.56 -28.64
C PRO A 701 18.59 27.07 -27.24
N LEU A 702 17.34 27.45 -27.01
CA LEU A 702 16.86 27.85 -25.69
C LEU A 702 16.80 26.63 -24.76
N LEU A 703 16.22 25.51 -25.20
CA LEU A 703 16.13 24.29 -24.39
C LEU A 703 17.51 23.71 -24.02
N GLU A 704 18.44 23.68 -24.96
CA GLU A 704 19.82 23.22 -24.73
C GLU A 704 20.56 24.10 -23.72
N ARG A 705 20.33 25.42 -23.75
CA ARG A 705 20.88 26.33 -22.74
C ARG A 705 20.26 26.09 -21.37
N LEU A 706 18.93 25.92 -21.32
CA LEU A 706 18.19 25.80 -20.07
C LEU A 706 18.44 24.47 -19.35
N PHE A 707 18.55 23.36 -20.10
CA PHE A 707 18.54 22.01 -19.53
C PHE A 707 19.77 21.17 -19.91
N GLY A 708 20.66 21.70 -20.74
CA GLY A 708 21.84 21.01 -21.27
C GLY A 708 21.53 20.24 -22.57
N THR A 709 22.58 19.82 -23.30
CA THR A 709 22.46 19.24 -24.64
C THR A 709 22.17 17.73 -24.67
N THR A 710 22.32 17.04 -23.54
CA THR A 710 22.12 15.58 -23.41
C THR A 710 21.21 15.24 -22.22
N PRO A 711 19.96 15.73 -22.22
CA PRO A 711 19.04 15.53 -21.11
C PRO A 711 18.68 14.05 -20.88
N GLU A 712 18.83 13.17 -21.87
CA GLU A 712 18.65 11.73 -21.68
C GLU A 712 19.71 11.06 -20.80
N GLN A 713 20.91 11.64 -20.70
CA GLN A 713 22.03 11.11 -19.90
C GLN A 713 22.13 11.83 -18.56
N ASP A 714 21.99 13.15 -18.59
CA ASP A 714 22.24 13.99 -17.43
C ASP A 714 20.94 14.40 -16.71
N GLY A 715 19.76 14.17 -17.29
CA GLY A 715 18.46 14.56 -16.73
C GLY A 715 18.02 13.74 -15.52
N PRO A 716 16.85 14.04 -14.93
CA PRO A 716 16.39 13.44 -13.68
C PRO A 716 15.86 12.00 -13.82
N GLY A 717 16.07 11.35 -14.98
CA GLY A 717 15.56 10.00 -15.26
C GLY A 717 14.05 9.95 -15.53
N PRO A 718 13.49 8.72 -15.69
CA PRO A 718 12.09 8.51 -16.04
C PRO A 718 11.15 9.09 -14.98
N ALA A 719 10.02 9.65 -15.40
CA ALA A 719 9.00 10.24 -14.51
C ALA A 719 7.85 9.29 -14.21
N ASN A 720 7.14 9.56 -13.10
CA ASN A 720 5.88 8.89 -12.76
C ASN A 720 5.92 7.38 -13.02
N PRO A 721 6.76 6.63 -12.26
CA PRO A 721 7.06 5.23 -12.52
C PRO A 721 5.90 4.29 -12.13
N VAL A 722 4.71 4.54 -12.68
CA VAL A 722 3.46 3.84 -12.35
C VAL A 722 3.61 2.34 -12.50
N GLU A 723 4.24 1.84 -13.55
CA GLU A 723 4.35 0.39 -13.76
C GLU A 723 5.34 -0.26 -12.79
N ALA A 724 6.44 0.41 -12.47
CA ALA A 724 7.43 -0.10 -11.52
C ALA A 724 6.88 -0.05 -10.08
N THR A 725 6.23 1.05 -9.70
CA THR A 725 5.56 1.21 -8.41
C THR A 725 4.39 0.25 -8.29
N ARG A 726 3.61 0.02 -9.35
CA ARG A 726 2.57 -1.00 -9.36
C ARG A 726 3.16 -2.40 -9.16
N ALA A 727 4.24 -2.77 -9.84
CA ALA A 727 4.86 -4.08 -9.64
C ALA A 727 5.41 -4.27 -8.21
N GLU A 728 5.99 -3.21 -7.62
CA GLU A 728 6.43 -3.21 -6.22
C GLU A 728 5.25 -3.31 -5.25
N ASN A 729 4.20 -2.55 -5.50
CA ASN A 729 2.97 -2.54 -4.70
C ASN A 729 2.24 -3.88 -4.83
N GLU A 730 2.06 -4.45 -6.03
CA GLU A 730 1.41 -5.75 -6.27
C GLU A 730 2.07 -6.89 -5.49
N MET A 731 3.40 -6.87 -5.35
CA MET A 731 4.15 -7.84 -4.55
C MET A 731 3.73 -7.85 -3.06
N TYR A 732 3.31 -6.70 -2.53
CA TYR A 732 2.93 -6.50 -1.13
C TYR A 732 1.41 -6.32 -0.90
N GLU A 733 0.70 -5.75 -1.87
CA GLU A 733 -0.72 -5.40 -1.87
C GLU A 733 -1.59 -6.55 -2.30
N GLY A 734 -1.15 -7.39 -3.24
CA GLY A 734 -1.94 -8.56 -3.63
C GLY A 734 -2.24 -9.47 -2.42
N PHE A 735 -1.37 -9.44 -1.41
CA PHE A 735 -1.56 -10.12 -0.14
C PHE A 735 -2.40 -9.31 0.86
N ARG A 736 -2.13 -7.99 1.01
CA ARG A 736 -2.90 -7.07 1.87
C ARG A 736 -4.35 -6.91 1.41
N ALA A 737 -4.60 -6.50 0.18
CA ALA A 737 -5.94 -6.29 -0.39
C ALA A 737 -6.76 -7.58 -0.37
N MET A 738 -6.11 -8.74 -0.46
CA MET A 738 -6.76 -10.03 -0.29
C MET A 738 -7.25 -10.19 1.16
N TRP A 739 -6.35 -10.24 2.15
CA TRP A 739 -6.70 -10.56 3.53
C TRP A 739 -7.39 -9.41 4.27
N ASP A 740 -7.03 -8.16 4.03
CA ASP A 740 -7.69 -6.99 4.62
C ASP A 740 -9.16 -6.89 4.17
N ARG A 741 -9.47 -7.34 2.95
CA ARG A 741 -10.85 -7.32 2.42
C ARG A 741 -11.67 -8.48 2.98
N ALA A 742 -11.09 -9.66 3.18
CA ALA A 742 -11.75 -10.78 3.86
C ALA A 742 -11.86 -10.61 5.38
N GLU A 743 -10.92 -9.91 6.00
CA GLU A 743 -10.87 -9.68 7.44
C GLU A 743 -11.46 -8.32 7.83
N GLY A 744 -11.98 -7.57 6.84
CA GLY A 744 -12.64 -6.26 6.97
C GLY A 744 -11.72 -5.09 7.37
N VAL A 745 -10.41 -5.32 7.47
CA VAL A 745 -9.39 -4.33 7.86
C VAL A 745 -9.22 -3.21 6.82
N HIS A 746 -9.72 -3.40 5.58
CA HIS A 746 -9.49 -2.44 4.51
C HIS A 746 -10.17 -1.09 4.77
N ARG A 747 -9.38 -0.12 5.26
CA ARG A 747 -9.52 1.27 4.79
C ARG A 747 -8.89 1.30 3.40
N ALA A 748 -9.69 1.65 2.40
CA ALA A 748 -9.19 1.82 1.05
C ALA A 748 -8.00 2.78 1.05
N GLN A 749 -6.82 2.24 0.74
CA GLN A 749 -5.81 3.05 0.10
C GLN A 749 -6.34 3.32 -1.31
N PRO A 750 -6.37 4.58 -1.74
CA PRO A 750 -7.09 4.95 -2.94
C PRO A 750 -6.27 4.61 -4.19
N HIS A 751 -6.39 3.37 -4.64
CA HIS A 751 -6.01 2.97 -5.97
C HIS A 751 -7.16 2.16 -6.60
N PRO A 752 -7.56 2.47 -7.85
CA PRO A 752 -8.64 1.77 -8.52
C PRO A 752 -8.25 0.31 -8.83
N PRO A 753 -9.25 -0.60 -8.91
CA PRO A 753 -9.01 -1.99 -9.31
C PRO A 753 -8.45 -2.08 -10.74
N VAL A 754 -7.65 -3.12 -10.97
CA VAL A 754 -6.97 -3.49 -12.23
C VAL A 754 -7.87 -3.33 -13.47
N PRO A 755 -7.47 -2.55 -14.50
CA PRO A 755 -8.16 -2.52 -15.78
C PRO A 755 -7.92 -3.82 -16.57
N ALA A 756 -8.99 -4.42 -17.10
CA ALA A 756 -8.89 -5.57 -18.01
C ALA A 756 -8.25 -5.16 -19.36
N PRO A 757 -7.52 -6.07 -20.06
CA PRO A 757 -6.86 -5.77 -21.32
C PRO A 757 -7.87 -5.40 -22.44
N PRO A 758 -7.49 -4.51 -23.38
CA PRO A 758 -8.41 -3.90 -24.34
C PRO A 758 -8.95 -4.94 -25.32
N GLN A 759 -10.26 -5.22 -25.25
CA GLN A 759 -10.95 -6.08 -26.21
C GLN A 759 -11.40 -5.27 -27.44
N GLY A 760 -11.05 -5.75 -28.63
CA GLY A 760 -11.42 -5.17 -29.92
C GLY A 760 -12.94 -5.03 -30.09
N ARG A 761 -13.36 -3.87 -30.58
CA ARG A 761 -14.76 -3.53 -30.87
C ARG A 761 -15.23 -4.18 -32.18
N THR A 762 -16.39 -4.83 -32.15
CA THR A 762 -17.26 -5.01 -33.33
C THR A 762 -18.74 -4.82 -32.95
N PRO A 763 -19.62 -4.46 -33.90
CA PRO A 763 -20.54 -3.33 -33.73
C PRO A 763 -22.00 -3.73 -33.55
N ALA A 764 -22.79 -2.87 -32.88
CA ALA A 764 -24.25 -2.85 -33.01
C ALA A 764 -24.79 -1.42 -32.84
N ALA A 765 -25.69 -1.03 -33.75
CA ALA A 765 -26.44 0.23 -33.80
C ALA A 765 -27.83 0.08 -33.14
N PRO A 766 -28.70 1.10 -33.14
CA PRO A 766 -28.63 2.28 -32.29
C PRO A 766 -29.88 2.38 -31.38
N ALA A 767 -29.71 2.85 -30.14
CA ALA A 767 -30.80 3.40 -29.34
C ALA A 767 -30.33 4.70 -28.66
N THR A 768 -31.18 5.69 -28.74
CA THR A 768 -30.98 7.12 -28.44
C THR A 768 -30.93 7.43 -26.94
N HIS A 769 -30.14 8.48 -26.61
CA HIS A 769 -29.98 9.23 -25.33
C HIS A 769 -28.63 9.05 -24.60
N PRO A 770 -28.15 10.13 -23.94
CA PRO A 770 -26.82 10.69 -24.18
C PRO A 770 -25.70 9.99 -23.42
N VAL A 771 -24.58 9.85 -24.11
CA VAL A 771 -23.38 9.12 -23.69
C VAL A 771 -22.52 10.01 -22.78
N THR A 772 -22.27 9.55 -21.56
CA THR A 772 -21.06 9.89 -20.79
C THR A 772 -20.05 8.76 -21.01
N ASP A 773 -19.02 9.05 -21.81
CA ASP A 773 -17.98 8.09 -22.20
C ASP A 773 -16.96 8.00 -21.05
N ALA A 774 -16.97 6.90 -20.31
CA ALA A 774 -15.96 6.57 -19.30
C ALA A 774 -14.77 5.88 -19.99
N GLY A 775 -13.70 6.65 -20.20
CA GLY A 775 -12.44 6.19 -20.78
C GLY A 775 -11.46 7.33 -21.04
N ALA A 776 -11.53 8.41 -20.25
CA ALA A 776 -10.71 9.60 -20.45
C ALA A 776 -9.48 9.58 -19.53
N GLU A 777 -8.29 9.58 -20.12
CA GLU A 777 -7.10 10.13 -19.48
C GLU A 777 -7.37 11.59 -19.06
N THR A 778 -6.76 12.04 -17.97
CA THR A 778 -6.97 13.37 -17.40
C THR A 778 -6.64 14.47 -18.40
N PRO A 779 -7.57 15.40 -18.72
CA PRO A 779 -7.22 16.64 -19.37
C PRO A 779 -6.31 17.48 -18.49
N LEU A 780 -5.20 17.93 -19.07
CA LEU A 780 -4.24 18.84 -18.45
C LEU A 780 -4.91 20.18 -18.06
N PRO A 781 -4.43 20.89 -17.02
CA PRO A 781 -5.09 22.10 -16.53
C PRO A 781 -5.13 23.19 -17.62
N PRO A 782 -6.26 23.85 -17.92
CA PRO A 782 -6.28 24.89 -18.93
C PRO A 782 -5.55 26.16 -18.44
N PRO A 783 -5.04 27.00 -19.37
CA PRO A 783 -4.40 28.27 -19.04
C PRO A 783 -5.35 29.22 -18.29
N PRO A 784 -4.83 30.18 -17.51
CA PRO A 784 -5.64 31.26 -16.95
C PRO A 784 -6.28 32.09 -18.07
N THR A 785 -7.61 32.08 -18.13
CA THR A 785 -8.40 32.80 -19.12
C THR A 785 -8.55 34.28 -18.76
N ASP A 786 -7.65 35.14 -19.24
CA ASP A 786 -8.01 36.54 -19.57
C ASP A 786 -7.14 37.08 -20.74
N PRO A 787 -7.70 37.29 -21.94
CA PRO A 787 -6.97 37.87 -23.06
C PRO A 787 -6.98 39.41 -23.10
N ARG A 788 -7.55 40.14 -22.12
CA ARG A 788 -7.56 41.62 -22.13
C ARG A 788 -7.53 42.25 -20.73
N GLY A 789 -6.34 42.33 -20.15
CA GLY A 789 -6.05 43.19 -19.00
C GLY A 789 -4.61 43.70 -19.08
N GLY A 790 -4.38 44.70 -19.93
CA GLY A 790 -3.06 45.34 -20.02
C GLY A 790 -2.73 46.11 -18.75
N TRP A 791 -1.52 45.93 -18.25
CA TRP A 791 -0.68 46.99 -17.68
C TRP A 791 0.77 46.64 -17.96
N ALA A 792 1.28 47.15 -19.08
CA ALA A 792 2.63 47.66 -19.12
C ALA A 792 2.57 49.14 -18.71
N GLU A 793 3.67 49.60 -18.09
CA GLU A 793 4.01 50.97 -17.69
C GLU A 793 3.61 51.40 -16.26
N PHE A 794 4.64 51.46 -15.41
CA PHE A 794 4.68 52.26 -14.20
C PHE A 794 4.67 53.77 -14.55
N PRO A 795 3.89 54.59 -13.84
CA PRO A 795 4.20 56.01 -13.66
C PRO A 795 4.80 56.28 -12.28
N GLU A 796 5.73 57.23 -12.26
CA GLU A 796 6.42 57.79 -11.10
C GLU A 796 5.46 58.45 -10.08
N GLY A 797 5.80 58.33 -8.79
CA GLY A 797 5.26 59.17 -7.71
C GLY A 797 4.14 58.56 -6.88
N LEU A 798 4.47 57.65 -5.96
CA LEU A 798 3.62 57.37 -4.81
C LEU A 798 4.43 56.96 -3.56
N THR A 799 5.38 57.81 -3.19
CA THR A 799 6.02 57.81 -1.85
C THR A 799 5.35 58.77 -0.85
N ASP A 800 4.26 59.44 -1.21
CA ASP A 800 3.79 60.62 -0.43
C ASP A 800 2.42 60.48 0.28
N GLU A 801 1.86 59.29 0.45
CA GLU A 801 0.62 59.13 1.24
C GLU A 801 0.61 57.92 2.17
N LEU A 802 1.71 57.75 2.92
CA LEU A 802 1.76 57.00 4.17
C LEU A 802 2.36 57.85 5.31
N ASP A 803 1.91 59.11 5.38
CA ASP A 803 2.06 59.97 6.57
C ASP A 803 0.71 60.62 6.96
N ARG A 804 -0.42 59.92 6.73
CA ARG A 804 -1.73 60.21 7.34
C ARG A 804 -2.53 58.97 7.70
#